data_AF-A0A127Q4S2-F1
#
_entry.id   AF-A0A127Q4S2-F1
#
_cell.length_a   1.000
_cell.length_b   1.000
_cell.length_c   1.000
_cell.angle_alpha   90.00
_cell.angle_beta   90.00
_cell.angle_gamma   90.00
#
_symmetry.space_group_name_H-M   'P 1'
#
loop_
_entity.id
_entity.type
_entity.pdbx_description
1 polymer ?
#
loop_
_entity_poly.entity_id
_entity_poly.type
_entity_poly.pdbx_seq_one_letter_code
_entity_poly.pdbx_strand_id
1 'polypeptide(L)'
;MNRNFSRFGVILSFACFTMGSAFGATITRQIASSGTVKIPATTVGVDGLSSPETSPAFSNVPNLADGPTAAGASGTKSTAGVLARVAQFKINRSIATARGKGAWTEALNKDVPDRRVEVSFDGENSRDQRLASNGNQFSIEPPDQGLCAGNGYVMESLNDVMKVYNRKGVALSGDIALNAFYGYAPAINRQVSPRVFGPSITDPACYFDPDVRRWFHLVLTLDTDPATGAQTGSNHLDLAVSSSADPLGSWTVYKIAVQDDGTQGSPQHPNCPCLGDYPHIGADAHGIYLTTNEFPFSGGFNSAQIYAISKKALVSGAAAIQVVQLDTADYLLDGNPGFTIWPAVSPAGDFERRNRGTEYLLSSVAVFSNSGNDNRLRVWALGNTKSLDDAAPAVTLLHNVVNVDTYGVPPAIPQKPGSAPLRDCLNDRSLATPAGIGCWNYLTTVQPTVAETLVALDPNDSRMQQVFFTGDRLYGALDTVVNVAGQEQTGIAYYVLNPSVSANLAGASVVRQGQLALAGNSVTRPAIAALPNGKGVIGFTVAGADHYPSAGYIHFSRDQGHRGESVKVIANGLGPDDEFGSYNAFGTPRSRWGDYGAAAVDGNDIWIANEYIAHACTLAQYTDPAALLSCGGTRVALTNWATRISRIEP
;
A
#
# COMPACT_ATOMS: atom_id res chain seq x y z
N MET A 1 40.16 -62.44 -1.42
CA MET A 1 40.06 -61.00 -1.12
C MET A 1 40.06 -60.26 -2.45
N ASN A 2 38.87 -60.01 -3.02
CA ASN A 2 38.70 -59.36 -4.33
C ASN A 2 38.27 -57.90 -4.10
N ARG A 3 39.02 -56.96 -4.67
CA ARG A 3 38.66 -55.54 -4.77
C ARG A 3 37.83 -55.31 -6.03
N ASN A 4 36.56 -54.96 -5.85
CA ASN A 4 35.73 -54.41 -6.93
C ASN A 4 35.54 -52.90 -6.70
N PHE A 5 36.00 -52.11 -7.65
CA PHE A 5 35.64 -50.70 -7.81
C PHE A 5 34.22 -50.63 -8.40
N SER A 6 33.31 -49.92 -7.74
CA SER A 6 32.01 -49.53 -8.30
C SER A 6 32.05 -48.06 -8.70
N ARG A 7 31.75 -47.79 -9.97
CA ARG A 7 31.58 -46.46 -10.56
C ARG A 7 30.20 -45.93 -10.17
N PHE A 8 30.14 -44.80 -9.46
CA PHE A 8 28.90 -44.03 -9.31
C PHE A 8 28.72 -43.16 -10.56
N GLY A 9 27.72 -43.50 -11.39
CA GLY A 9 27.23 -42.63 -12.45
C GLY A 9 26.29 -41.58 -11.86
N VAL A 10 26.63 -40.31 -12.05
CA VAL A 10 25.73 -39.18 -11.77
C VAL A 10 24.76 -39.08 -12.93
N ILE A 11 23.48 -39.38 -12.69
CA ILE A 11 22.40 -39.12 -13.64
C ILE A 11 21.95 -37.67 -13.42
N LEU A 12 22.40 -36.75 -14.28
CA LEU A 12 21.79 -35.43 -14.42
C LEU A 12 20.48 -35.58 -15.21
N SER A 13 19.35 -35.54 -14.51
CA SER A 13 18.04 -35.40 -15.16
C SER A 13 17.83 -33.95 -15.55
N PHE A 14 18.11 -33.60 -16.81
CA PHE A 14 17.60 -32.38 -17.42
C PHE A 14 16.12 -32.60 -17.78
N ALA A 15 15.21 -32.11 -16.94
CA ALA A 15 13.81 -31.98 -17.32
C ALA A 15 13.69 -30.81 -18.30
N CYS A 16 13.62 -31.13 -19.60
CA CYS A 16 13.35 -30.17 -20.66
C CYS A 16 11.85 -29.84 -20.63
N PHE A 17 11.47 -28.73 -19.98
CA PHE A 17 10.13 -28.18 -20.13
C PHE A 17 10.08 -27.37 -21.41
N THR A 18 9.35 -27.87 -22.40
CA THR A 18 8.94 -27.08 -23.57
C THR A 18 7.84 -26.11 -23.14
N MET A 19 8.21 -24.86 -22.85
CA MET A 19 7.22 -23.77 -22.74
C MET A 19 6.92 -23.26 -24.15
N GLY A 20 5.68 -23.45 -24.61
CA GLY A 20 5.17 -22.71 -25.77
C GLY A 20 5.03 -21.24 -25.40
N SER A 21 5.56 -20.36 -26.24
CA SER A 21 5.36 -18.91 -26.12
C SER A 21 3.92 -18.57 -26.53
N ALA A 22 2.99 -18.63 -25.56
CA ALA A 22 1.72 -17.95 -25.69
C ALA A 22 1.98 -16.45 -25.50
N PHE A 23 1.71 -15.64 -26.52
CA PHE A 23 1.64 -14.19 -26.36
C PHE A 23 0.28 -13.89 -25.73
N GLY A 24 0.27 -13.38 -24.49
CA GLY A 24 -0.96 -12.92 -23.85
C GLY A 24 -1.62 -11.80 -24.66
N ALA A 25 -2.95 -11.72 -24.59
CA ALA A 25 -3.69 -10.66 -25.25
C ALA A 25 -3.27 -9.31 -24.65
N THR A 26 -2.77 -8.42 -25.50
CA THR A 26 -2.39 -7.07 -25.12
C THR A 26 -3.36 -6.09 -25.73
N ILE A 27 -3.86 -5.15 -24.93
CA ILE A 27 -4.73 -4.06 -25.41
C ILE A 27 -3.95 -2.77 -25.33
N THR A 28 -3.93 -2.00 -26.42
CA THR A 28 -3.37 -0.65 -26.44
C THR A 28 -4.50 0.36 -26.60
N ARG A 29 -4.58 1.34 -25.69
CA ARG A 29 -5.57 2.42 -25.76
C ARG A 29 -4.93 3.79 -25.59
N GLN A 30 -5.55 4.80 -26.18
CA GLN A 30 -5.15 6.20 -26.03
C GLN A 30 -5.89 6.80 -24.83
N ILE A 31 -5.15 7.41 -23.91
CA ILE A 31 -5.70 8.14 -22.78
C ILE A 31 -5.37 9.62 -22.96
N ALA A 32 -6.40 10.46 -23.10
CA ALA A 32 -6.23 11.90 -23.17
C ALA A 32 -5.79 12.45 -21.80
N SER A 33 -4.98 13.51 -21.82
CA SER A 33 -4.71 14.28 -20.63
C SER A 33 -6.03 14.87 -20.09
N SER A 34 -6.23 14.75 -18.78
CA SER A 34 -7.33 15.39 -18.05
C SER A 34 -7.01 16.82 -17.64
N GLY A 35 -5.92 17.38 -18.15
CA GLY A 35 -5.48 18.74 -17.91
C GLY A 35 -4.31 18.83 -16.93
N THR A 36 -4.09 20.05 -16.45
CA THR A 36 -2.99 20.39 -15.55
C THR A 36 -3.53 20.83 -14.20
N VAL A 37 -2.96 20.29 -13.13
CA VAL A 37 -3.23 20.69 -11.75
C VAL A 37 -1.99 21.35 -11.13
N LYS A 38 -2.17 21.99 -9.99
CA LYS A 38 -1.10 22.56 -9.16
C LYS A 38 -1.41 22.20 -7.72
N ILE A 39 -0.40 22.27 -6.85
CA ILE A 39 -0.66 22.20 -5.41
C ILE A 39 -1.65 23.32 -5.04
N PRO A 40 -2.82 22.96 -4.48
CA PRO A 40 -3.83 23.95 -4.12
C PRO A 40 -3.36 24.76 -2.90
N ALA A 41 -3.97 25.91 -2.68
CA ALA A 41 -3.85 26.59 -1.40
C ALA A 41 -4.43 25.68 -0.30
N THR A 42 -3.64 25.40 0.73
CA THR A 42 -4.03 24.49 1.80
C THR A 42 -4.84 25.22 2.85
N THR A 43 -6.05 24.71 3.12
CA THR A 43 -6.90 25.18 4.23
C THR A 43 -7.20 23.99 5.13
N VAL A 44 -6.95 24.17 6.42
CA VAL A 44 -7.18 23.14 7.45
C VAL A 44 -8.48 23.46 8.17
N GLY A 45 -9.29 22.43 8.41
CA GLY A 45 -10.49 22.50 9.22
C GLY A 45 -10.17 22.70 10.69
N VAL A 46 -11.20 22.70 11.52
CA VAL A 46 -11.07 22.75 12.97
C VAL A 46 -11.41 21.40 13.57
N ASP A 47 -10.80 21.08 14.71
CA ASP A 47 -11.14 19.89 15.47
C ASP A 47 -12.63 19.89 15.86
N GLY A 48 -13.21 18.70 15.89
CA GLY A 48 -14.55 18.45 16.39
C GLY A 48 -15.32 17.42 15.59
N LEU A 49 -16.45 17.00 16.16
CA LEU A 49 -17.37 16.07 15.51
C LEU A 49 -18.11 16.74 14.37
N SER A 50 -18.00 16.18 13.18
CA SER A 50 -18.77 16.56 12.01
C SER A 50 -19.30 15.33 11.29
N SER A 51 -20.61 15.11 11.44
CA SER A 51 -21.29 13.97 10.84
C SER A 51 -21.55 14.18 9.34
N PRO A 52 -21.45 13.13 8.49
CA PRO A 52 -20.82 11.85 8.80
C PRO A 52 -19.30 12.01 8.87
N GLU A 53 -18.70 11.25 9.80
CA GLU A 53 -17.25 11.16 9.95
C GLU A 53 -16.64 10.11 9.01
N THR A 54 -17.42 9.11 8.62
CA THR A 54 -17.04 8.05 7.68
C THR A 54 -17.75 8.21 6.33
N SER A 55 -17.14 7.70 5.27
CA SER A 55 -17.70 7.80 3.91
C SER A 55 -18.84 6.81 3.68
N PRO A 56 -19.95 7.21 3.04
CA PRO A 56 -20.98 6.27 2.57
C PRO A 56 -20.49 5.29 1.50
N ALA A 57 -19.39 5.61 0.81
CA ALA A 57 -18.84 4.77 -0.27
C ALA A 57 -18.47 3.36 0.21
N PHE A 58 -18.19 3.19 1.50
CA PHE A 58 -17.69 1.96 2.09
C PHE A 58 -18.69 1.27 3.02
N SER A 59 -19.90 1.82 3.17
CA SER A 59 -20.87 1.40 4.18
C SER A 59 -21.36 -0.05 4.05
N ASN A 60 -21.08 -0.74 2.93
CA ASN A 60 -21.67 -2.03 2.61
C ASN A 60 -20.68 -3.16 2.35
N VAL A 61 -19.38 -2.99 2.62
CA VAL A 61 -18.38 -4.03 2.33
C VAL A 61 -17.95 -4.76 3.62
N PRO A 62 -18.35 -6.03 3.83
CA PRO A 62 -17.78 -6.83 4.90
C PRO A 62 -16.27 -6.96 4.67
N ASN A 63 -15.47 -6.67 5.70
CA ASN A 63 -14.01 -6.78 5.72
C ASN A 63 -13.21 -5.67 5.02
N LEU A 64 -13.80 -4.55 4.57
CA LEU A 64 -13.01 -3.33 4.40
C LEU A 64 -12.98 -2.58 5.73
N ALA A 65 -11.79 -2.37 6.29
CA ALA A 65 -11.60 -1.17 7.09
C ALA A 65 -11.58 -0.03 6.06
N ASP A 66 -12.66 0.77 6.11
CA ASP A 66 -12.86 2.10 5.49
C ASP A 66 -14.27 2.67 5.80
N GLY A 67 -14.93 2.22 6.88
CA GLY A 67 -16.13 2.87 7.40
C GLY A 67 -17.41 2.05 7.22
N PRO A 68 -17.97 1.54 8.32
CA PRO A 68 -19.25 0.84 8.30
C PRO A 68 -20.45 1.79 8.58
N THR A 69 -21.67 1.25 8.40
CA THR A 69 -22.99 1.89 8.49
C THR A 69 -23.18 2.84 9.68
N ALA A 70 -22.89 4.12 9.49
CA ALA A 70 -23.42 5.21 10.33
C ALA A 70 -23.99 6.34 9.46
N ALA A 71 -24.70 6.00 8.39
CA ALA A 71 -25.62 6.94 7.77
C ALA A 71 -26.77 7.17 8.75
N GLY A 72 -26.71 8.31 9.45
CA GLY A 72 -27.86 8.88 10.12
C GLY A 72 -29.00 9.04 9.12
N ALA A 73 -29.91 8.07 9.09
CA ALA A 73 -31.16 8.15 8.35
C ALA A 73 -32.13 9.05 9.12
N SER A 74 -31.80 10.34 9.21
CA SER A 74 -32.78 11.40 9.45
C SER A 74 -33.15 12.00 8.10
N GLY A 75 -34.10 11.39 7.39
CA GLY A 75 -34.67 12.02 6.20
C GLY A 75 -35.22 11.05 5.15
N THR A 76 -36.51 11.18 4.88
CA THR A 76 -37.34 10.40 3.94
C THR A 76 -36.93 10.42 2.46
N LYS A 77 -37.15 9.26 1.79
CA LYS A 77 -37.36 8.99 0.34
C LYS A 77 -36.14 8.79 -0.59
N SER A 78 -35.62 7.55 -0.62
CA SER A 78 -35.45 6.68 -1.82
C SER A 78 -34.75 5.34 -1.51
N THR A 79 -34.79 4.91 -0.24
CA THR A 79 -33.85 3.94 0.35
C THR A 79 -33.84 2.54 -0.27
N ALA A 80 -34.91 2.05 -0.90
CA ALA A 80 -34.89 0.68 -1.44
C ALA A 80 -33.99 0.50 -2.68
N GLY A 81 -33.99 1.45 -3.61
CA GLY A 81 -33.18 1.37 -4.84
C GLY A 81 -31.70 1.66 -4.61
N VAL A 82 -31.41 2.58 -3.67
CA VAL A 82 -30.04 2.90 -3.24
C VAL A 82 -29.49 1.76 -2.40
N LEU A 83 -30.21 1.25 -1.39
CA LEU A 83 -29.75 0.09 -0.61
C LEU A 83 -29.54 -1.17 -1.48
N ALA A 84 -30.34 -1.36 -2.54
CA ALA A 84 -30.12 -2.43 -3.50
C ALA A 84 -28.86 -2.26 -4.36
N ARG A 85 -28.51 -1.03 -4.77
CA ARG A 85 -27.25 -0.74 -5.51
C ARG A 85 -26.03 -0.80 -4.60
N VAL A 86 -26.12 -0.28 -3.37
CA VAL A 86 -25.01 -0.27 -2.41
C VAL A 86 -24.76 -1.70 -1.88
N ALA A 87 -25.78 -2.58 -1.81
CA ALA A 87 -25.60 -3.98 -1.41
C ALA A 87 -24.91 -4.86 -2.47
N GLN A 88 -24.72 -4.36 -3.70
CA GLN A 88 -24.13 -5.10 -4.82
C GLN A 88 -22.59 -5.06 -4.86
N PHE A 89 -21.94 -4.21 -4.05
CA PHE A 89 -20.49 -3.95 -4.12
C PHE A 89 -19.71 -4.53 -2.93
N LYS A 90 -19.90 -5.83 -2.63
CA LYS A 90 -19.18 -6.52 -1.55
C LYS A 90 -17.89 -7.15 -2.07
N ILE A 91 -16.79 -6.41 -2.08
CA ILE A 91 -15.49 -6.95 -2.51
C ILE A 91 -14.68 -7.43 -1.31
N ASN A 92 -14.38 -8.73 -1.25
CA ASN A 92 -13.30 -9.24 -0.41
C ASN A 92 -11.97 -9.08 -1.17
N ARG A 93 -11.13 -8.13 -0.72
CA ARG A 93 -9.82 -7.80 -1.31
C ARG A 93 -8.66 -8.67 -0.77
N SER A 94 -8.99 -9.71 0.01
CA SER A 94 -8.05 -10.74 0.46
C SER A 94 -8.42 -12.07 -0.15
N ILE A 95 -7.46 -12.73 -0.80
CA ILE A 95 -7.68 -14.03 -1.45
C ILE A 95 -7.13 -15.21 -0.64
N ALA A 96 -6.33 -14.94 0.39
CA ALA A 96 -5.80 -15.98 1.27
C ALA A 96 -6.93 -16.68 2.05
N THR A 97 -6.93 -18.01 2.03
CA THR A 97 -7.94 -18.84 2.71
C THR A 97 -7.41 -19.54 3.97
N ALA A 98 -6.09 -19.54 4.17
CA ALA A 98 -5.43 -20.17 5.31
C ALA A 98 -4.26 -19.31 5.81
N ARG A 99 -3.99 -19.39 7.11
CA ARG A 99 -2.75 -18.88 7.71
C ARG A 99 -1.66 -19.94 7.54
N GLY A 100 -0.44 -19.49 7.24
CA GLY A 100 0.72 -20.39 7.10
C GLY A 100 1.24 -20.88 8.45
N LYS A 101 2.24 -21.76 8.38
CA LYS A 101 3.07 -22.21 9.50
C LYS A 101 4.49 -21.69 9.38
N GLY A 102 4.99 -21.11 10.47
CA GLY A 102 6.30 -20.47 10.50
C GLY A 102 7.43 -21.48 10.66
N ALA A 103 8.52 -21.28 9.91
CA ALA A 103 9.79 -21.94 10.20
C ALA A 103 10.42 -21.34 11.47
N TRP A 104 11.22 -22.14 12.18
CA TRP A 104 12.02 -21.62 13.29
C TRP A 104 12.95 -20.53 12.77
N THR A 105 12.90 -19.36 13.39
CA THR A 105 13.71 -18.20 13.05
C THR A 105 14.41 -17.68 14.30
N GLU A 106 15.71 -17.39 14.19
CA GLU A 106 16.47 -16.77 15.27
C GLU A 106 15.95 -15.34 15.51
N ALA A 107 15.68 -15.00 16.77
CA ALA A 107 15.24 -13.66 17.12
C ALA A 107 16.39 -12.67 17.02
N LEU A 108 16.14 -11.54 16.37
CA LEU A 108 17.10 -10.44 16.26
C LEU A 108 17.14 -9.66 17.58
N ASN A 109 18.33 -9.11 17.87
CA ASN A 109 18.50 -8.15 18.95
C ASN A 109 17.79 -6.82 18.61
N LYS A 110 17.37 -6.11 19.65
CA LYS A 110 16.78 -4.76 19.56
C LYS A 110 17.79 -3.73 20.05
N ASP A 111 18.00 -2.67 19.27
CA ASP A 111 18.85 -1.54 19.62
C ASP A 111 18.10 -0.21 19.41
N VAL A 112 18.59 0.83 20.10
CA VAL A 112 18.24 2.24 19.82
C VAL A 112 18.75 2.65 18.42
N PRO A 113 18.15 3.65 17.76
CA PRO A 113 18.56 4.04 16.41
C PRO A 113 20.02 4.49 16.44
N ASP A 114 20.79 4.06 15.43
CA ASP A 114 22.23 4.29 15.42
C ASP A 114 22.60 5.64 14.77
N ARG A 115 23.91 5.95 14.74
CA ARG A 115 24.44 7.22 14.20
C ARG A 115 24.19 7.42 12.70
N ARG A 116 23.65 6.43 11.99
CA ARG A 116 23.35 6.49 10.55
C ARG A 116 21.96 7.07 10.26
N VAL A 117 21.14 7.29 11.29
CA VAL A 117 19.90 8.07 11.14
C VAL A 117 20.25 9.55 11.06
N GLU A 118 20.09 10.11 9.87
CA GLU A 118 20.46 11.48 9.55
C GLU A 118 19.39 12.50 9.95
N VAL A 119 18.13 12.15 9.71
CA VAL A 119 16.96 12.93 10.14
C VAL A 119 15.78 12.00 10.34
N SER A 120 14.93 12.30 11.33
CA SER A 120 13.69 11.59 11.58
C SER A 120 12.66 12.54 12.16
N PHE A 121 11.45 12.54 11.59
CA PHE A 121 10.37 13.46 11.95
C PHE A 121 9.01 12.80 11.71
N ASP A 122 7.98 13.37 12.33
CA ASP A 122 6.60 12.96 12.11
C ASP A 122 6.13 13.46 10.75
N GLY A 123 5.62 12.54 9.94
CA GLY A 123 4.96 12.86 8.69
C GLY A 123 3.50 13.23 8.92
N GLU A 124 2.67 12.92 7.94
CA GLU A 124 1.21 13.06 8.03
C GLU A 124 0.60 12.08 9.04
N ASN A 125 -0.52 12.48 9.61
CA ASN A 125 -1.31 11.64 10.50
C ASN A 125 -2.81 11.73 10.17
N SER A 126 -3.61 10.93 10.87
CA SER A 126 -5.05 10.85 10.63
C SER A 126 -5.78 12.18 10.84
N ARG A 127 -5.24 13.08 11.67
CA ARG A 127 -5.79 14.41 11.87
C ARG A 127 -5.51 15.33 10.68
N ASP A 128 -4.31 15.29 10.13
CA ASP A 128 -3.96 16.07 8.93
C ASP A 128 -4.83 15.64 7.75
N GLN A 129 -5.01 14.32 7.56
CA GLN A 129 -5.95 13.76 6.58
C GLN A 129 -7.36 14.32 6.78
N ARG A 130 -7.89 14.21 8.00
CA ARG A 130 -9.28 14.54 8.30
C ARG A 130 -9.59 16.02 8.18
N LEU A 131 -8.63 16.88 8.52
CA LEU A 131 -8.80 18.32 8.54
C LEU A 131 -8.42 18.99 7.21
N ALA A 132 -7.73 18.30 6.30
CA ALA A 132 -7.47 18.83 4.97
C ALA A 132 -8.76 19.28 4.24
N SER A 133 -8.63 20.18 3.27
CA SER A 133 -9.76 20.79 2.55
C SER A 133 -10.81 21.45 3.45
N ASN A 134 -10.37 22.15 4.51
CA ASN A 134 -11.25 22.83 5.47
C ASN A 134 -12.19 21.83 6.20
N GLY A 135 -11.68 20.63 6.50
CA GLY A 135 -12.44 19.57 7.17
C GLY A 135 -13.50 18.91 6.28
N ASN A 136 -13.39 19.03 4.95
CA ASN A 136 -14.26 18.38 3.96
C ASN A 136 -13.74 17.01 3.51
N GLN A 137 -13.07 16.29 4.42
CA GLN A 137 -12.58 14.92 4.27
C GLN A 137 -13.36 13.98 5.20
N PHE A 138 -13.15 12.68 5.05
CA PHE A 138 -13.61 11.65 6.00
C PHE A 138 -12.45 11.20 6.89
N SER A 139 -12.77 10.47 7.96
CA SER A 139 -11.78 9.66 8.68
C SER A 139 -11.67 8.32 7.95
N ILE A 140 -10.45 7.97 7.54
CA ILE A 140 -10.16 6.76 6.76
C ILE A 140 -9.05 5.96 7.46
N GLU A 141 -9.14 4.63 7.36
CA GLU A 141 -8.15 3.66 7.81
C GLU A 141 -8.20 2.46 6.86
N PRO A 142 -7.07 1.82 6.50
CA PRO A 142 -5.73 2.06 7.02
C PRO A 142 -5.03 3.29 6.39
N PRO A 143 -3.87 3.71 6.92
CA PRO A 143 -2.94 4.58 6.20
C PRO A 143 -2.08 3.77 5.23
N ASP A 144 -2.21 4.00 3.93
CA ASP A 144 -1.42 3.37 2.88
C ASP A 144 -0.28 4.30 2.44
N GLN A 145 0.97 3.84 2.54
CA GLN A 145 2.11 4.72 2.41
C GLN A 145 2.62 4.89 0.96
N GLY A 146 2.58 6.12 0.47
CA GLY A 146 3.38 6.61 -0.66
C GLY A 146 4.56 7.47 -0.18
N LEU A 147 5.77 7.20 -0.66
CA LEU A 147 6.96 8.01 -0.39
C LEU A 147 7.90 8.06 -1.60
N CYS A 148 8.34 9.26 -1.95
CA CYS A 148 9.36 9.47 -2.97
C CYS A 148 10.27 10.64 -2.56
N ALA A 149 11.54 10.58 -2.95
CA ALA A 149 12.52 11.59 -2.58
C ALA A 149 13.50 11.83 -3.72
N GLY A 150 13.98 13.08 -3.81
CA GLY A 150 14.96 13.48 -4.80
C GLY A 150 14.93 14.98 -5.07
N ASN A 151 15.98 15.49 -5.73
CA ASN A 151 16.10 16.91 -6.10
C ASN A 151 15.88 17.90 -4.92
N GLY A 152 16.17 17.48 -3.68
CA GLY A 152 16.03 18.28 -2.47
C GLY A 152 14.66 18.21 -1.76
N TYR A 153 13.71 17.45 -2.32
CA TYR A 153 12.36 17.29 -1.79
C TYR A 153 12.12 15.85 -1.32
N VAL A 154 11.16 15.71 -0.40
CA VAL A 154 10.56 14.45 0.03
C VAL A 154 9.05 14.65 -0.05
N MET A 155 8.35 13.78 -0.76
CA MET A 155 6.89 13.82 -0.84
C MET A 155 6.34 12.55 -0.20
N GLU A 156 5.45 12.76 0.76
CA GLU A 156 4.63 11.74 1.38
C GLU A 156 3.20 11.86 0.85
N SER A 157 2.58 10.71 0.61
CA SER A 157 1.14 10.60 0.42
C SER A 157 0.62 9.44 1.25
N LEU A 158 -0.56 9.62 1.80
CA LEU A 158 -1.39 8.62 2.48
C LEU A 158 -2.76 8.60 1.82
N ASN A 159 -3.66 7.68 2.19
CA ASN A 159 -5.05 7.77 1.72
C ASN A 159 -5.56 9.19 2.01
N ASP A 160 -6.20 9.79 1.02
CA ASP A 160 -6.78 11.12 1.07
C ASP A 160 -5.86 12.34 1.31
N VAL A 161 -4.58 12.19 1.69
CA VAL A 161 -3.71 13.36 2.01
C VAL A 161 -2.28 13.21 1.52
N MET A 162 -1.64 14.34 1.16
CA MET A 162 -0.23 14.38 0.80
C MET A 162 0.46 15.65 1.32
N LYS A 163 1.79 15.60 1.41
CA LYS A 163 2.62 16.74 1.79
C LYS A 163 4.03 16.68 1.20
N VAL A 164 4.60 17.85 0.97
CA VAL A 164 5.97 18.00 0.49
C VAL A 164 6.83 18.61 1.59
N TYR A 165 7.96 17.97 1.86
CA TYR A 165 9.00 18.40 2.77
C TYR A 165 10.31 18.66 2.02
N ASN A 166 11.22 19.39 2.65
CA ASN A 166 12.62 19.41 2.24
C ASN A 166 13.39 18.23 2.85
N ARG A 167 14.64 18.05 2.41
CA ARG A 167 15.56 17.02 2.89
C ARG A 167 15.88 17.05 4.40
N LYS A 168 15.45 18.08 5.14
CA LYS A 168 15.60 18.22 6.60
C LYS A 168 14.28 17.97 7.36
N GLY A 169 13.21 17.58 6.67
CA GLY A 169 11.89 17.36 7.26
C GLY A 169 11.09 18.63 7.53
N VAL A 170 11.49 19.78 6.96
CA VAL A 170 10.69 21.00 7.06
C VAL A 170 9.62 20.97 5.97
N ALA A 171 8.36 21.13 6.37
CA ALA A 171 7.23 21.20 5.45
C ALA A 171 7.39 22.39 4.48
N LEU A 172 7.15 22.13 3.20
CA LEU A 172 7.16 23.10 2.10
C LEU A 172 5.76 23.34 1.52
N SER A 173 4.79 22.50 1.89
CA SER A 173 3.36 22.70 1.69
C SER A 173 2.61 22.55 3.02
N GLY A 174 1.34 22.96 3.06
CA GLY A 174 0.43 22.45 4.07
C GLY A 174 -0.07 21.05 3.72
N ASP A 175 -1.10 20.60 4.42
CA ASP A 175 -1.74 19.30 4.22
C ASP A 175 -2.67 19.39 3.01
N ILE A 176 -2.41 18.57 1.99
CA ILE A 176 -3.09 18.64 0.70
C ILE A 176 -4.02 17.44 0.58
N ALA A 177 -5.33 17.69 0.56
CA ALA A 177 -6.29 16.65 0.21
C ALA A 177 -6.06 16.16 -1.22
N LEU A 178 -6.05 14.84 -1.44
CA LEU A 178 -5.86 14.27 -2.76
C LEU A 178 -6.96 14.70 -3.75
N ASN A 179 -8.21 14.82 -3.29
CA ASN A 179 -9.30 15.37 -4.12
C ASN A 179 -8.94 16.76 -4.66
N ALA A 180 -8.42 17.64 -3.81
CA ALA A 180 -8.05 18.98 -4.20
C ALA A 180 -6.82 18.99 -5.13
N PHE A 181 -5.83 18.13 -4.89
CA PHE A 181 -4.66 17.98 -5.77
C PHE A 181 -5.05 17.54 -7.18
N TYR A 182 -5.92 16.54 -7.31
CA TYR A 182 -6.39 16.02 -8.61
C TYR A 182 -7.52 16.86 -9.25
N GLY A 183 -7.94 17.97 -8.62
CA GLY A 183 -8.93 18.89 -9.17
C GLY A 183 -10.38 18.39 -9.07
N TYR A 184 -10.65 17.46 -8.16
CA TYR A 184 -11.99 16.98 -7.85
C TYR A 184 -12.73 17.88 -6.86
N ALA A 185 -14.04 17.67 -6.75
CA ALA A 185 -14.80 18.13 -5.60
C ALA A 185 -14.24 17.47 -4.32
N PRO A 186 -14.29 18.17 -3.15
CA PRO A 186 -13.93 17.57 -1.88
C PRO A 186 -14.71 16.27 -1.63
N ALA A 187 -14.14 15.34 -0.86
CA ALA A 187 -14.79 14.06 -0.54
C ALA A 187 -16.23 14.25 -0.04
N ILE A 188 -16.48 15.33 0.70
CA ILE A 188 -17.83 15.79 1.04
C ILE A 188 -17.86 17.30 1.23
N ASN A 189 -18.83 17.98 0.60
CA ASN A 189 -19.12 19.38 0.87
C ASN A 189 -20.17 19.48 1.99
N ARG A 190 -19.70 19.83 3.19
CA ARG A 190 -20.56 19.99 4.39
C ARG A 190 -21.31 21.33 4.45
N GLN A 191 -21.02 22.28 3.56
CA GLN A 191 -21.57 23.64 3.58
C GLN A 191 -22.88 23.79 2.80
N VAL A 192 -23.33 22.75 2.10
CA VAL A 192 -24.55 22.74 1.28
C VAL A 192 -25.56 21.73 1.81
N SER A 193 -26.84 21.99 1.55
CA SER A 193 -27.96 21.12 1.95
C SER A 193 -28.90 20.87 0.76
N PRO A 194 -29.05 19.61 0.29
CA PRO A 194 -28.35 18.41 0.77
C PRO A 194 -26.84 18.47 0.51
N ARG A 195 -26.08 17.68 1.27
CA ARG A 195 -24.62 17.56 1.09
C ARG A 195 -24.30 16.98 -0.29
N VAL A 196 -23.12 17.34 -0.80
CA VAL A 196 -22.62 16.84 -2.08
C VAL A 196 -21.32 16.07 -1.84
N PHE A 197 -21.14 14.95 -2.53
CA PHE A 197 -19.99 14.06 -2.37
C PHE A 197 -19.08 14.10 -3.60
N GLY A 198 -17.77 14.08 -3.36
CA GLY A 198 -16.74 13.88 -4.37
C GLY A 198 -16.30 12.41 -4.44
N PRO A 199 -15.48 12.04 -5.44
CA PRO A 199 -14.96 10.69 -5.56
C PRO A 199 -14.07 10.32 -4.36
N SER A 200 -13.93 9.02 -4.11
CA SER A 200 -13.04 8.49 -3.07
C SER A 200 -11.67 8.21 -3.66
N ILE A 201 -10.60 8.70 -3.01
CA ILE A 201 -9.24 8.56 -3.50
C ILE A 201 -8.41 7.76 -2.48
N THR A 202 -7.72 6.73 -2.95
CA THR A 202 -7.08 5.77 -2.07
C THR A 202 -5.81 5.21 -2.71
N ASP A 203 -5.07 4.45 -1.92
CA ASP A 203 -3.94 3.63 -2.33
C ASP A 203 -2.88 4.44 -3.10
N PRO A 204 -2.25 5.46 -2.49
CA PRO A 204 -1.29 6.28 -3.19
C PRO A 204 0.04 5.56 -3.41
N ALA A 205 0.68 5.84 -4.55
CA ALA A 205 2.09 5.52 -4.77
C ALA A 205 2.83 6.74 -5.34
N CYS A 206 4.08 6.92 -4.95
CA CYS A 206 4.91 8.01 -5.48
C CYS A 206 6.25 7.49 -5.99
N TYR A 207 6.72 8.09 -7.09
CA TYR A 207 8.03 7.84 -7.66
C TYR A 207 8.67 9.15 -8.13
N PHE A 208 9.93 9.37 -7.76
CA PHE A 208 10.78 10.38 -8.37
C PHE A 208 11.78 9.69 -9.29
N ASP A 209 11.75 10.05 -10.57
CA ASP A 209 12.73 9.59 -11.54
C ASP A 209 13.90 10.58 -11.61
N PRO A 210 15.11 10.19 -11.17
CA PRO A 210 16.27 11.07 -11.19
C PRO A 210 16.84 11.32 -12.59
N ASP A 211 16.62 10.44 -13.57
CA ASP A 211 17.17 10.55 -14.92
C ASP A 211 16.40 11.60 -15.75
N VAL A 212 15.08 11.64 -15.61
CA VAL A 212 14.23 12.67 -16.26
C VAL A 212 13.89 13.85 -15.34
N ARG A 213 14.26 13.75 -14.06
CA ARG A 213 13.96 14.73 -13.00
C ARG A 213 12.48 15.08 -12.99
N ARG A 214 11.64 14.05 -12.84
CA ARG A 214 10.18 14.16 -12.75
C ARG A 214 9.64 13.31 -11.62
N TRP A 215 8.62 13.86 -10.99
CA TRP A 215 7.77 13.21 -10.02
C TRP A 215 6.54 12.64 -10.69
N PHE A 216 6.14 11.45 -10.23
CA PHE A 216 4.97 10.70 -10.64
C PHE A 216 4.19 10.35 -9.37
N HIS A 217 2.91 10.69 -9.36
CA HIS A 217 2.01 10.40 -8.26
C HIS A 217 0.82 9.61 -8.79
N LEU A 218 0.51 8.48 -8.16
CA LEU A 218 -0.51 7.52 -8.56
C LEU A 218 -1.50 7.36 -7.42
N VAL A 219 -2.78 7.27 -7.74
CA VAL A 219 -3.84 6.90 -6.80
C VAL A 219 -4.89 6.04 -7.51
N LEU A 220 -5.63 5.24 -6.75
CA LEU A 220 -6.90 4.69 -7.18
C LEU A 220 -8.01 5.69 -6.86
N THR A 221 -8.90 5.95 -7.82
CA THR A 221 -10.09 6.79 -7.63
C THR A 221 -11.35 5.99 -7.91
N LEU A 222 -12.29 5.99 -6.96
CA LEU A 222 -13.61 5.38 -7.10
C LEU A 222 -14.65 6.48 -7.29
N ASP A 223 -15.38 6.41 -8.40
CA ASP A 223 -16.44 7.36 -8.70
C ASP A 223 -17.65 7.12 -7.80
N THR A 224 -18.17 8.20 -7.22
CA THR A 224 -19.34 8.18 -6.34
C THR A 224 -20.53 8.94 -6.93
N ASP A 225 -21.74 8.54 -6.58
CA ASP A 225 -22.94 9.35 -6.82
C ASP A 225 -22.89 10.62 -5.94
N PRO A 226 -22.87 11.84 -6.52
CA PRO A 226 -22.69 13.07 -5.76
C PRO A 226 -23.81 13.39 -4.76
N ALA A 227 -24.99 12.78 -4.90
CA ALA A 227 -26.11 12.99 -3.98
C ALA A 227 -26.07 12.04 -2.78
N THR A 228 -25.44 10.88 -2.91
CA THR A 228 -25.48 9.82 -1.88
C THR A 228 -24.11 9.42 -1.34
N GLY A 229 -23.04 9.72 -2.05
CA GLY A 229 -21.68 9.25 -1.75
C GLY A 229 -21.46 7.77 -2.04
N ALA A 230 -22.43 7.05 -2.60
CA ALA A 230 -22.31 5.64 -2.92
C ALA A 230 -21.41 5.41 -4.15
N GLN A 231 -20.62 4.34 -4.15
CA GLN A 231 -19.83 3.94 -5.31
C GLN A 231 -20.74 3.65 -6.51
N THR A 232 -20.29 4.07 -7.70
CA THR A 232 -21.00 3.83 -8.97
C THR A 232 -20.55 2.56 -9.68
N GLY A 233 -19.41 1.99 -9.26
CA GLY A 233 -18.71 0.90 -9.94
C GLY A 233 -17.66 1.38 -10.95
N SER A 234 -17.73 2.65 -11.41
CA SER A 234 -16.67 3.26 -12.21
C SER A 234 -15.47 3.58 -11.33
N ASN A 235 -14.27 3.26 -11.82
CA ASN A 235 -13.01 3.53 -11.13
C ASN A 235 -11.84 3.59 -12.12
N HIS A 236 -10.81 4.34 -11.73
CA HIS A 236 -9.67 4.62 -12.58
C HIS A 236 -8.42 4.91 -11.74
N LEU A 237 -7.25 4.75 -12.37
CA LEU A 237 -5.97 5.19 -11.84
C LEU A 237 -5.69 6.62 -12.29
N ASP A 238 -5.40 7.50 -11.33
CA ASP A 238 -5.01 8.88 -11.62
C ASP A 238 -3.50 9.04 -11.51
N LEU A 239 -2.84 9.14 -12.66
CA LEU A 239 -1.41 9.38 -12.76
C LEU A 239 -1.15 10.87 -13.00
N ALA A 240 -0.61 11.56 -11.98
CA ALA A 240 -0.10 12.91 -12.11
C ALA A 240 1.41 12.89 -12.39
N VAL A 241 1.85 13.69 -13.36
CA VAL A 241 3.25 13.85 -13.74
C VAL A 241 3.66 15.31 -13.61
N SER A 242 4.64 15.59 -12.77
CA SER A 242 5.15 16.96 -12.59
C SER A 242 5.67 17.53 -13.91
N SER A 243 5.55 18.85 -14.07
CA SER A 243 6.06 19.57 -15.25
C SER A 243 7.57 19.86 -15.17
N SER A 244 8.16 19.74 -13.97
CA SER A 244 9.56 20.05 -13.70
C SER A 244 10.13 19.18 -12.59
N ALA A 245 11.39 19.41 -12.21
CA ALA A 245 12.02 18.75 -11.07
C ALA A 245 11.51 19.25 -9.70
N ASP A 246 10.73 20.33 -9.69
CA ASP A 246 10.07 20.87 -8.50
C ASP A 246 8.63 20.29 -8.37
N PRO A 247 8.35 19.49 -7.32
CA PRO A 247 7.03 18.91 -7.11
C PRO A 247 5.97 19.96 -6.70
N LEU A 248 6.37 21.16 -6.29
CA LEU A 248 5.45 22.26 -5.94
C LEU A 248 4.88 22.97 -7.18
N GLY A 249 5.38 22.64 -8.36
CA GLY A 249 4.94 23.21 -9.64
C GLY A 249 3.61 22.65 -10.14
N SER A 250 3.41 22.77 -11.46
CA SER A 250 2.27 22.17 -12.16
C SER A 250 2.48 20.69 -12.49
N TRP A 251 1.38 19.96 -12.63
CA TRP A 251 1.34 18.53 -12.93
C TRP A 251 0.32 18.24 -14.02
N THR A 252 0.65 17.38 -14.97
CA THR A 252 -0.29 16.87 -15.97
C THR A 252 -0.93 15.58 -15.45
N VAL A 253 -2.26 15.48 -15.53
CA VAL A 253 -3.02 14.32 -15.02
C VAL A 253 -3.53 13.47 -16.17
N TYR A 254 -3.45 12.15 -16.01
CA TYR A 254 -4.05 11.15 -16.89
C TYR A 254 -4.92 10.22 -16.05
N LYS A 255 -6.15 9.97 -16.49
CA LYS A 255 -7.11 9.09 -15.82
C LYS A 255 -7.28 7.82 -16.62
N ILE A 256 -6.84 6.70 -16.07
CA ILE A 256 -6.76 5.42 -16.76
C ILE A 256 -7.85 4.52 -16.20
N ALA A 257 -8.94 4.30 -16.95
CA ALA A 257 -10.00 3.39 -16.52
C ALA A 257 -9.47 1.98 -16.28
N VAL A 258 -9.90 1.35 -15.17
CA VAL A 258 -9.48 -0.01 -14.74
C VAL A 258 -10.67 -0.89 -14.35
N GLN A 259 -11.87 -0.52 -14.80
CA GLN A 259 -13.10 -1.28 -14.55
C GLN A 259 -13.23 -2.55 -15.39
N ASP A 260 -12.50 -2.63 -16.51
CA ASP A 260 -12.36 -3.82 -17.37
C ASP A 260 -13.70 -4.50 -17.76
N ASP A 261 -14.74 -3.70 -17.99
CA ASP A 261 -16.09 -4.12 -18.40
C ASP A 261 -16.37 -4.00 -19.90
N GLY A 262 -15.34 -3.70 -20.70
CA GLY A 262 -15.41 -3.47 -22.15
C GLY A 262 -15.75 -2.03 -22.55
N THR A 263 -15.86 -1.10 -21.59
CA THR A 263 -16.09 0.32 -21.86
C THR A 263 -14.80 1.13 -21.82
N GLN A 264 -14.82 2.38 -22.31
CA GLN A 264 -13.65 3.29 -22.28
C GLN A 264 -12.35 2.73 -22.91
N GLY A 265 -12.49 1.73 -23.80
CA GLY A 265 -11.36 1.05 -24.45
C GLY A 265 -10.60 0.08 -23.55
N SER A 266 -11.10 -0.20 -22.33
CA SER A 266 -10.58 -1.27 -21.48
C SER A 266 -10.98 -2.65 -22.05
N PRO A 267 -10.29 -3.74 -21.66
CA PRO A 267 -10.79 -5.09 -21.92
C PRO A 267 -12.20 -5.33 -21.35
N GLN A 268 -12.82 -6.41 -21.80
CA GLN A 268 -14.01 -7.00 -21.18
C GLN A 268 -13.59 -8.30 -20.46
N HIS A 269 -13.36 -8.21 -19.16
CA HIS A 269 -13.00 -9.34 -18.32
C HIS A 269 -14.24 -9.96 -17.63
N PRO A 270 -14.15 -11.22 -17.16
CA PRO A 270 -15.27 -11.91 -16.53
C PRO A 270 -15.79 -11.18 -15.27
N ASN A 271 -17.11 -11.09 -15.12
CA ASN A 271 -17.80 -10.58 -13.94
C ASN A 271 -17.54 -9.10 -13.59
N CYS A 272 -16.92 -8.33 -14.49
CA CYS A 272 -16.73 -6.90 -14.33
C CYS A 272 -18.03 -6.09 -14.58
N PRO A 273 -18.20 -4.87 -14.02
CA PRO A 273 -17.15 -3.95 -13.58
C PRO A 273 -16.33 -4.49 -12.42
N CYS A 274 -15.03 -4.24 -12.51
CA CYS A 274 -14.04 -4.66 -11.54
C CYS A 274 -13.39 -3.45 -10.87
N LEU A 275 -12.80 -3.68 -9.70
CA LEU A 275 -11.97 -2.72 -9.00
C LEU A 275 -10.51 -3.02 -9.33
N GLY A 276 -9.77 -2.03 -9.82
CA GLY A 276 -8.31 -2.09 -9.94
C GLY A 276 -7.63 -1.69 -8.63
N ASP A 277 -7.68 -2.57 -7.64
CA ASP A 277 -7.23 -2.34 -6.26
C ASP A 277 -5.69 -2.39 -6.13
N TYR A 278 -5.16 -1.79 -5.07
CA TYR A 278 -3.75 -1.94 -4.69
C TYR A 278 -2.73 -1.49 -5.76
N PRO A 279 -2.88 -0.28 -6.33
CA PRO A 279 -1.99 0.20 -7.37
C PRO A 279 -0.56 0.45 -6.89
N HIS A 280 0.41 0.00 -7.69
CA HIS A 280 1.82 0.34 -7.49
C HIS A 280 2.48 0.85 -8.77
N ILE A 281 3.60 1.55 -8.58
CA ILE A 281 4.36 2.21 -9.64
C ILE A 281 5.80 1.70 -9.66
N GLY A 282 6.28 1.39 -10.86
CA GLY A 282 7.70 1.11 -11.13
C GLY A 282 8.13 1.74 -12.45
N ALA A 283 9.41 1.63 -12.75
CA ALA A 283 9.99 2.34 -13.88
C ALA A 283 11.33 1.73 -14.34
N ASP A 284 11.50 1.71 -15.67
CA ASP A 284 12.74 1.36 -16.34
C ASP A 284 13.24 2.52 -17.23
N ALA A 285 14.24 2.32 -18.09
CA ALA A 285 14.75 3.40 -18.94
C ALA A 285 13.72 4.01 -19.92
N HIS A 286 12.59 3.35 -20.19
CA HIS A 286 11.68 3.69 -21.29
C HIS A 286 10.23 3.92 -20.85
N GLY A 287 9.80 3.32 -19.76
CA GLY A 287 8.40 3.31 -19.34
C GLY A 287 8.17 3.63 -17.88
N ILE A 288 6.91 3.95 -17.59
CA ILE A 288 6.29 3.89 -16.27
C ILE A 288 5.30 2.74 -16.29
N TYR A 289 5.31 1.94 -15.24
CA TYR A 289 4.51 0.72 -15.12
C TYR A 289 3.62 0.84 -13.90
N LEU A 290 2.32 0.70 -14.13
CA LEU A 290 1.32 0.64 -13.08
C LEU A 290 0.80 -0.78 -12.99
N THR A 291 0.45 -1.25 -11.80
CA THR A 291 -0.11 -2.60 -11.60
C THR A 291 -1.30 -2.52 -10.69
N THR A 292 -2.30 -3.38 -10.86
CA THR A 292 -3.45 -3.50 -9.94
C THR A 292 -3.80 -4.97 -9.70
N ASN A 293 -4.52 -5.24 -8.62
CA ASN A 293 -5.27 -6.48 -8.43
C ASN A 293 -6.72 -6.26 -8.91
N GLU A 294 -7.18 -7.07 -9.86
CA GLU A 294 -8.53 -6.95 -10.41
C GLU A 294 -9.54 -7.78 -9.62
N PHE A 295 -10.47 -7.08 -8.95
CA PHE A 295 -11.54 -7.71 -8.18
C PHE A 295 -12.91 -7.39 -8.77
N PRO A 296 -13.68 -8.38 -9.26
CA PRO A 296 -15.08 -8.18 -9.59
C PRO A 296 -15.87 -7.60 -8.42
N PHE A 297 -16.69 -6.58 -8.71
CA PHE A 297 -17.61 -6.02 -7.71
C PHE A 297 -18.63 -7.03 -7.17
N SER A 298 -18.90 -8.08 -7.96
CA SER A 298 -19.73 -9.24 -7.59
C SER A 298 -19.02 -10.24 -6.66
N GLY A 299 -17.73 -10.06 -6.40
CA GLY A 299 -16.88 -10.90 -5.55
C GLY A 299 -15.98 -11.86 -6.33
N GLY A 300 -14.83 -12.18 -5.75
CA GLY A 300 -13.80 -13.02 -6.35
C GLY A 300 -12.58 -12.20 -6.79
N PHE A 301 -11.61 -12.85 -7.42
CA PHE A 301 -10.39 -12.25 -7.95
C PHE A 301 -10.16 -12.80 -9.35
N ASN A 302 -9.86 -11.91 -10.31
CA ASN A 302 -9.63 -12.29 -11.70
C ASN A 302 -8.15 -12.51 -11.97
N SER A 303 -7.33 -11.48 -11.77
CA SER A 303 -5.87 -11.50 -12.00
C SER A 303 -5.24 -10.17 -11.56
N ALA A 304 -3.90 -10.09 -11.61
CA ALA A 304 -3.23 -8.80 -11.61
C ALA A 304 -3.15 -8.22 -13.03
N GLN A 305 -3.35 -6.91 -13.16
CA GLN A 305 -3.23 -6.16 -14.42
C GLN A 305 -1.93 -5.34 -14.43
N ILE A 306 -1.32 -5.18 -15.60
CA ILE A 306 -0.12 -4.35 -15.81
C ILE A 306 -0.41 -3.30 -16.89
N TYR A 307 -0.16 -2.03 -16.60
CA TYR A 307 -0.34 -0.90 -17.50
C TYR A 307 1.03 -0.27 -17.80
N ALA A 308 1.53 -0.44 -19.01
CA ALA A 308 2.82 0.08 -19.46
C ALA A 308 2.63 1.35 -20.32
N ILE A 309 3.39 2.39 -20.00
CA ILE A 309 3.22 3.73 -20.58
C ILE A 309 4.59 4.31 -20.94
N SER A 310 4.72 4.94 -22.12
CA SER A 310 5.96 5.65 -22.50
C SER A 310 6.28 6.75 -21.49
N LYS A 311 7.45 6.63 -20.85
CA LYS A 311 7.99 7.66 -19.95
C LYS A 311 8.23 8.96 -20.71
N LYS A 312 8.71 8.88 -21.95
CA LYS A 312 8.95 10.05 -22.80
C LYS A 312 7.66 10.83 -23.08
N ALA A 313 6.55 10.15 -23.35
CA ALA A 313 5.25 10.77 -23.58
C ALA A 313 4.69 11.44 -22.31
N LEU A 314 4.86 10.79 -21.15
CA LEU A 314 4.46 11.34 -19.86
C LEU A 314 5.24 12.62 -19.53
N VAL A 315 6.58 12.57 -19.64
CA VAL A 315 7.49 13.69 -19.31
C VAL A 315 7.31 14.89 -20.24
N SER A 316 6.90 14.67 -21.49
CA SER A 316 6.61 15.75 -22.44
C SER A 316 5.26 16.43 -22.17
N GLY A 317 4.43 15.89 -21.26
CA GLY A 317 3.07 16.39 -21.02
C GLY A 317 2.17 16.19 -22.24
N ALA A 318 2.29 15.05 -22.92
CA ALA A 318 1.54 14.77 -24.14
C ALA A 318 0.02 14.95 -23.95
N ALA A 319 -0.66 15.49 -24.97
CA ALA A 319 -2.11 15.65 -24.94
C ALA A 319 -2.86 14.31 -24.86
N ALA A 320 -2.22 13.22 -25.30
CA ALA A 320 -2.67 11.85 -25.09
C ALA A 320 -1.45 10.93 -24.96
N ILE A 321 -1.62 9.84 -24.21
CA ILE A 321 -0.62 8.79 -24.00
C ILE A 321 -1.16 7.44 -24.49
N GLN A 322 -0.27 6.57 -24.98
CA GLN A 322 -0.61 5.18 -25.24
C GLN A 322 -0.43 4.40 -23.94
N VAL A 323 -1.45 3.65 -23.55
CA VAL A 323 -1.41 2.71 -22.43
C VAL A 323 -1.53 1.30 -22.98
N VAL A 324 -0.53 0.48 -22.71
CA VAL A 324 -0.53 -0.94 -23.05
C VAL A 324 -0.93 -1.73 -21.80
N GLN A 325 -2.09 -2.38 -21.82
CA GLN A 325 -2.58 -3.21 -20.74
C GLN A 325 -2.32 -4.69 -21.02
N LEU A 326 -1.80 -5.40 -20.01
CA LEU A 326 -1.51 -6.82 -20.04
C LEU A 326 -2.20 -7.52 -18.87
N ASP A 327 -2.82 -8.66 -19.16
CA ASP A 327 -3.53 -9.49 -18.18
C ASP A 327 -2.66 -10.70 -17.78
N THR A 328 -2.54 -10.95 -16.47
CA THR A 328 -1.81 -12.11 -15.97
C THR A 328 -2.63 -13.39 -15.90
N ALA A 329 -3.92 -13.34 -16.22
CA ALA A 329 -4.75 -14.53 -16.44
C ALA A 329 -4.24 -15.39 -17.62
N ASP A 330 -3.51 -14.79 -18.57
CA ASP A 330 -2.85 -15.50 -19.66
C ASP A 330 -1.58 -16.27 -19.20
N TYR A 331 -1.15 -16.05 -17.95
CA TYR A 331 0.13 -16.53 -17.41
C TYR A 331 -0.08 -17.25 -16.08
N LEU A 332 -0.66 -18.46 -16.15
CA LEU A 332 -1.05 -19.22 -14.96
C LEU A 332 0.11 -20.06 -14.38
N LEU A 333 0.19 -20.09 -13.06
CA LEU A 333 1.00 -21.03 -12.27
C LEU A 333 0.05 -21.86 -11.42
N ASP A 334 0.01 -23.18 -11.65
CA ASP A 334 -0.91 -24.11 -10.98
C ASP A 334 -2.38 -23.65 -11.07
N GLY A 335 -2.76 -23.06 -12.21
CA GLY A 335 -4.10 -22.52 -12.45
C GLY A 335 -4.36 -21.13 -11.86
N ASN A 336 -3.39 -20.53 -11.16
CA ASN A 336 -3.54 -19.21 -10.54
C ASN A 336 -2.83 -18.12 -11.37
N PRO A 337 -3.46 -16.94 -11.54
CA PRO A 337 -2.85 -15.79 -12.21
C PRO A 337 -1.78 -15.13 -11.33
N GLY A 338 -1.24 -13.97 -11.74
CA GLY A 338 -0.47 -13.14 -10.83
C GLY A 338 -1.34 -12.52 -9.73
N PHE A 339 -0.77 -12.23 -8.57
CA PHE A 339 -1.42 -11.50 -7.48
C PHE A 339 -0.41 -10.59 -6.81
N THR A 340 -0.74 -9.30 -6.71
CA THR A 340 0.15 -8.22 -6.27
C THR A 340 1.50 -8.33 -6.96
N ILE A 341 1.49 -8.04 -8.26
CA ILE A 341 2.71 -7.94 -9.05
C ILE A 341 3.31 -6.57 -8.77
N TRP A 342 4.34 -6.51 -7.95
CA TRP A 342 4.96 -5.26 -7.55
C TRP A 342 6.07 -4.89 -8.55
N PRO A 343 5.94 -3.77 -9.29
CA PRO A 343 6.93 -3.32 -10.26
C PRO A 343 8.17 -2.74 -9.58
N ALA A 344 9.35 -2.96 -10.15
CA ALA A 344 10.58 -2.49 -9.55
C ALA A 344 10.74 -0.98 -9.72
N VAL A 345 11.24 -0.33 -8.68
CA VAL A 345 11.85 1.01 -8.82
C VAL A 345 13.36 0.87 -8.89
N SER A 346 13.99 1.73 -9.69
CA SER A 346 15.45 1.75 -9.85
C SER A 346 16.01 3.14 -9.55
N PRO A 347 17.17 3.25 -8.88
CA PRO A 347 17.91 4.50 -8.80
C PRO A 347 18.48 4.90 -10.17
N ALA A 348 19.01 6.13 -10.25
CA ALA A 348 19.48 6.75 -11.48
C ALA A 348 20.42 5.85 -12.30
N GLY A 349 20.11 5.68 -13.59
CA GLY A 349 20.94 4.96 -14.55
C GLY A 349 21.03 3.44 -14.40
N ASP A 350 20.39 2.83 -13.41
CA ASP A 350 20.61 1.42 -13.02
C ASP A 350 19.60 0.44 -13.64
N PHE A 351 18.89 0.86 -14.69
CA PHE A 351 17.87 0.08 -15.38
C PHE A 351 18.44 -1.11 -16.17
N GLU A 352 17.68 -2.21 -16.30
CA GLU A 352 18.02 -3.33 -17.18
C GLU A 352 17.79 -2.95 -18.66
N ARG A 353 18.85 -3.09 -19.47
CA ARG A 353 18.88 -2.66 -20.88
C ARG A 353 18.77 -3.82 -21.86
N ARG A 354 18.94 -5.06 -21.39
CA ARG A 354 18.75 -6.26 -22.22
C ARG A 354 17.31 -6.35 -22.71
N ASN A 355 17.12 -7.18 -23.72
CA ASN A 355 15.85 -7.35 -24.43
C ASN A 355 15.23 -6.01 -24.93
N ARG A 356 16.09 -5.06 -25.36
CA ARG A 356 15.68 -3.71 -25.78
C ARG A 356 14.95 -2.93 -24.68
N GLY A 357 15.47 -3.00 -23.46
CA GLY A 357 14.85 -2.46 -22.25
C GLY A 357 13.96 -3.49 -21.57
N THR A 358 14.07 -3.58 -20.25
CA THR A 358 13.29 -4.52 -19.43
C THR A 358 12.91 -3.87 -18.11
N GLU A 359 11.65 -4.04 -17.74
CA GLU A 359 11.16 -3.82 -16.37
C GLU A 359 11.01 -5.17 -15.66
N TYR A 360 11.51 -5.27 -14.43
CA TYR A 360 11.32 -6.45 -13.57
C TYR A 360 10.20 -6.21 -12.56
N LEU A 361 9.44 -7.25 -12.24
CA LEU A 361 8.42 -7.23 -11.20
C LEU A 361 8.47 -8.53 -10.38
N LEU A 362 8.02 -8.49 -9.14
CA LEU A 362 7.92 -9.68 -8.29
C LEU A 362 6.50 -9.88 -7.77
N SER A 363 6.10 -11.13 -7.60
CA SER A 363 4.89 -11.47 -6.86
C SER A 363 5.08 -12.74 -6.02
N SER A 364 4.33 -12.85 -4.94
CA SER A 364 4.26 -14.05 -4.10
C SER A 364 3.13 -14.97 -4.55
N VAL A 365 3.05 -16.17 -3.95
CA VAL A 365 2.07 -17.20 -4.33
C VAL A 365 1.38 -17.87 -3.13
N ALA A 366 1.89 -17.69 -1.90
CA ALA A 366 1.37 -18.39 -0.72
C ALA A 366 -0.12 -18.09 -0.41
N VAL A 367 -0.64 -16.96 -0.89
CA VAL A 367 -2.07 -16.60 -0.80
C VAL A 367 -3.00 -17.58 -1.54
N PHE A 368 -2.50 -18.28 -2.56
CA PHE A 368 -3.26 -19.30 -3.29
C PHE A 368 -3.15 -20.69 -2.66
N SER A 369 -2.28 -20.87 -1.67
CA SER A 369 -1.98 -22.18 -1.08
C SER A 369 -2.99 -22.54 0.00
N ASN A 370 -3.52 -23.76 -0.04
CA ASN A 370 -4.41 -24.29 1.00
C ASN A 370 -3.74 -24.40 2.37
N SER A 371 -2.40 -24.50 2.42
CA SER A 371 -1.66 -24.49 3.69
C SER A 371 -1.33 -23.08 4.17
N GLY A 372 -1.55 -22.06 3.34
CA GLY A 372 -1.05 -20.71 3.56
C GLY A 372 0.47 -20.58 3.47
N ASN A 373 1.21 -21.63 3.07
CA ASN A 373 2.66 -21.59 2.82
C ASN A 373 3.00 -21.86 1.36
N ASP A 374 4.09 -21.26 0.90
CA ASP A 374 4.76 -21.62 -0.36
C ASP A 374 6.27 -21.31 -0.23
N ASN A 375 7.06 -21.77 -1.19
CA ASN A 375 8.50 -21.58 -1.27
C ASN A 375 8.94 -21.10 -2.66
N ARG A 376 8.02 -20.51 -3.41
CA ARG A 376 8.23 -19.97 -4.75
C ARG A 376 7.93 -18.49 -4.76
N LEU A 377 8.67 -17.72 -5.55
CA LEU A 377 8.26 -16.39 -6.00
C LEU A 377 8.11 -16.41 -7.52
N ARG A 378 7.24 -15.56 -8.05
CA ARG A 378 7.18 -15.30 -9.48
C ARG A 378 8.05 -14.09 -9.78
N VAL A 379 8.96 -14.27 -10.73
CA VAL A 379 9.74 -13.17 -11.32
C VAL A 379 9.15 -12.89 -12.68
N TRP A 380 8.75 -11.65 -12.88
CA TRP A 380 8.17 -11.14 -14.11
C TRP A 380 9.17 -10.21 -14.79
N ALA A 381 9.16 -10.21 -16.12
CA ALA A 381 9.93 -9.26 -16.91
C ALA A 381 9.07 -8.76 -18.06
N LEU A 382 8.84 -7.46 -18.13
CA LEU A 382 8.28 -6.83 -19.30
C LEU A 382 9.44 -6.40 -20.20
N GLY A 383 9.61 -7.08 -21.33
CA GLY A 383 10.69 -6.84 -22.29
C GLY A 383 10.29 -5.94 -23.45
N ASN A 384 11.29 -5.52 -24.23
CA ASN A 384 11.14 -4.62 -25.37
C ASN A 384 10.44 -3.31 -25.01
N THR A 385 10.68 -2.81 -23.80
CA THR A 385 10.05 -1.59 -23.26
C THR A 385 10.40 -0.34 -24.05
N LYS A 386 11.54 -0.33 -24.77
CA LYS A 386 11.88 0.73 -25.73
C LYS A 386 10.78 0.93 -26.79
N SER A 387 10.03 -0.11 -27.14
CA SER A 387 8.93 0.00 -28.11
C SER A 387 7.75 0.83 -27.63
N LEU A 388 7.66 1.17 -26.34
CA LEU A 388 6.63 2.08 -25.82
C LEU A 388 6.67 3.46 -26.49
N ASP A 389 7.84 3.88 -27.01
CA ASP A 389 8.00 5.13 -27.75
C ASP A 389 7.53 5.04 -29.22
N ASP A 390 7.25 3.83 -29.71
CA ASP A 390 6.82 3.59 -31.09
C ASP A 390 5.29 3.80 -31.23
N ALA A 391 4.82 4.03 -32.45
CA ALA A 391 3.39 4.18 -32.73
C ALA A 391 2.59 2.90 -32.43
N ALA A 392 3.23 1.73 -32.53
CA ALA A 392 2.66 0.43 -32.19
C ALA A 392 3.60 -0.28 -31.19
N PRO A 393 3.40 -0.08 -29.89
CA PRO A 393 4.19 -0.76 -28.87
C PRO A 393 4.12 -2.29 -29.00
N ALA A 394 5.23 -2.95 -28.73
CA ALA A 394 5.40 -4.40 -28.90
C ALA A 394 6.14 -5.01 -27.70
N VAL A 395 5.72 -4.63 -26.50
CA VAL A 395 6.25 -5.17 -25.24
C VAL A 395 5.92 -6.66 -25.12
N THR A 396 6.74 -7.40 -24.38
CA THR A 396 6.52 -8.83 -24.11
C THR A 396 6.54 -9.12 -22.63
N LEU A 397 5.46 -9.71 -22.09
CA LEU A 397 5.46 -10.19 -20.71
C LEU A 397 6.04 -11.60 -20.63
N LEU A 398 7.09 -11.74 -19.84
CA LEU A 398 7.76 -13.00 -19.53
C LEU A 398 7.63 -13.24 -18.03
N HIS A 399 7.57 -14.51 -17.63
CA HIS A 399 7.63 -14.87 -16.22
C HIS A 399 8.37 -16.18 -16.00
N ASN A 400 8.83 -16.36 -14.77
CA ASN A 400 9.37 -17.62 -14.30
C ASN A 400 9.19 -17.73 -12.79
N VAL A 401 9.48 -18.92 -12.25
CA VAL A 401 9.48 -19.19 -10.83
C VAL A 401 10.91 -19.28 -10.32
N VAL A 402 11.16 -18.67 -9.16
CA VAL A 402 12.37 -18.88 -8.38
C VAL A 402 12.01 -19.55 -7.06
N ASN A 403 12.74 -20.59 -6.69
CA ASN A 403 12.60 -21.24 -5.39
C ASN A 403 13.34 -20.42 -4.32
N VAL A 404 12.67 -20.21 -3.19
CA VAL A 404 13.14 -19.42 -2.05
C VAL A 404 12.92 -20.22 -0.75
N ASP A 405 13.34 -19.66 0.39
CA ASP A 405 12.95 -20.21 1.68
C ASP A 405 11.44 -20.11 1.88
N THR A 406 10.85 -21.11 2.55
CA THR A 406 9.41 -21.16 2.82
C THR A 406 8.95 -19.91 3.56
N TYR A 407 7.90 -19.29 3.04
CA TYR A 407 7.17 -18.21 3.68
C TYR A 407 5.68 -18.58 3.75
N GLY A 408 4.87 -17.76 4.39
CA GLY A 408 3.43 -18.01 4.44
C GLY A 408 2.62 -16.88 5.02
N VAL A 409 1.31 -16.95 4.82
CA VAL A 409 0.33 -15.95 5.27
C VAL A 409 0.47 -15.74 6.80
N PRO A 410 0.83 -14.54 7.26
CA PRO A 410 1.15 -14.23 8.66
C PRO A 410 -0.10 -14.26 9.58
N PRO A 411 0.04 -14.57 10.88
CA PRO A 411 -1.06 -14.46 11.86
C PRO A 411 -1.35 -13.00 12.23
N ALA A 412 -2.49 -12.70 12.86
CA ALA A 412 -2.76 -11.35 13.39
C ALA A 412 -1.78 -10.98 14.52
N ILE A 413 -1.52 -9.69 14.72
CA ILE A 413 -0.53 -9.18 15.66
C ILE A 413 -1.20 -8.73 16.96
N PRO A 414 -0.95 -9.40 18.10
CA PRO A 414 -1.48 -8.95 19.38
C PRO A 414 -0.97 -7.57 19.76
N GLN A 415 -1.87 -6.70 20.22
CA GLN A 415 -1.52 -5.37 20.67
C GLN A 415 -1.13 -5.34 22.14
N LYS A 416 -0.13 -4.53 22.48
CA LYS A 416 0.14 -4.14 23.87
C LYS A 416 -1.07 -3.39 24.45
N PRO A 417 -1.60 -3.78 25.63
CA PRO A 417 -2.64 -3.01 26.29
C PRO A 417 -2.17 -1.60 26.64
N GLY A 418 -3.03 -0.61 26.42
CA GLY A 418 -2.76 0.78 26.73
C GLY A 418 -4.03 1.63 26.77
N SER A 419 -3.84 2.94 26.88
CA SER A 419 -4.95 3.90 26.84
C SER A 419 -5.60 3.90 25.45
N ALA A 420 -6.88 3.56 25.38
CA ALA A 420 -7.67 3.46 24.15
C ALA A 420 -8.97 4.26 24.36
N PRO A 421 -8.90 5.60 24.30
CA PRO A 421 -10.01 6.46 24.68
C PRO A 421 -11.25 6.34 23.78
N LEU A 422 -11.10 5.98 22.50
CA LEU A 422 -12.25 5.70 21.63
C LEU A 422 -13.00 4.45 22.11
N ARG A 423 -12.29 3.33 22.34
CA ARG A 423 -12.87 2.13 23.01
C ARG A 423 -13.57 2.49 24.31
N ASP A 424 -12.89 3.24 25.17
CA ASP A 424 -13.40 3.58 26.50
C ASP A 424 -14.63 4.48 26.41
N CYS A 425 -14.67 5.41 25.45
CA CYS A 425 -15.85 6.23 25.20
C CYS A 425 -17.05 5.40 24.71
N LEU A 426 -16.83 4.45 23.79
CA LEU A 426 -17.87 3.52 23.32
C LEU A 426 -18.42 2.63 24.46
N ASN A 427 -17.60 2.35 25.48
CA ASN A 427 -17.96 1.53 26.64
C ASN A 427 -18.49 2.33 27.85
N ASP A 428 -18.25 3.63 27.92
CA ASP A 428 -18.70 4.44 29.04
C ASP A 428 -20.23 4.52 29.09
N ARG A 429 -20.80 4.39 30.30
CA ARG A 429 -22.25 4.48 30.56
C ARG A 429 -22.55 5.53 31.64
N SER A 430 -21.60 6.42 31.94
CA SER A 430 -21.66 7.28 33.12
C SER A 430 -21.46 8.76 32.81
N LEU A 431 -20.69 9.11 31.77
CA LEU A 431 -20.41 10.50 31.43
C LEU A 431 -21.68 11.22 31.00
N ALA A 432 -22.01 12.33 31.65
CA ALA A 432 -23.10 13.18 31.18
C ALA A 432 -22.68 13.91 29.90
N THR A 433 -23.42 13.69 28.81
CA THR A 433 -23.22 14.36 27.52
C THR A 433 -24.46 15.19 27.17
N PRO A 434 -24.38 16.13 26.21
CA PRO A 434 -25.54 16.88 25.75
C PRO A 434 -26.69 16.01 25.19
N ALA A 435 -26.40 14.79 24.73
CA ALA A 435 -27.38 13.87 24.14
C ALA A 435 -27.87 12.78 25.11
N GLY A 436 -27.34 12.71 26.34
CA GLY A 436 -27.72 11.71 27.34
C GLY A 436 -26.55 11.22 28.19
N ILE A 437 -26.79 10.17 28.96
CA ILE A 437 -25.76 9.54 29.80
C ILE A 437 -24.97 8.50 28.99
N GLY A 438 -23.63 8.60 29.06
CA GLY A 438 -22.64 7.75 28.39
C GLY A 438 -21.91 8.48 27.26
N CYS A 439 -20.57 8.40 27.24
CA CYS A 439 -19.72 9.02 26.23
C CYS A 439 -20.05 8.58 24.80
N TRP A 440 -20.50 7.32 24.61
CA TRP A 440 -20.92 6.78 23.32
C TRP A 440 -21.93 7.66 22.57
N ASN A 441 -22.73 8.47 23.28
CA ASN A 441 -23.69 9.41 22.67
C ASN A 441 -23.02 10.45 21.77
N TYR A 442 -21.72 10.70 21.91
CA TYR A 442 -20.96 11.54 20.99
C TYR A 442 -20.71 10.87 19.64
N LEU A 443 -20.66 9.54 19.60
CA LEU A 443 -20.12 8.77 18.47
C LEU A 443 -21.18 7.98 17.71
N THR A 444 -22.19 7.46 18.43
CA THR A 444 -23.22 6.59 17.84
C THR A 444 -24.62 7.03 18.28
N THR A 445 -25.62 6.75 17.43
CA THR A 445 -27.04 6.99 17.75
C THR A 445 -27.67 5.83 18.53
N VAL A 446 -26.99 4.68 18.57
CA VAL A 446 -27.43 3.47 19.25
C VAL A 446 -26.33 3.03 20.20
N GLN A 447 -26.70 2.79 21.46
CA GLN A 447 -25.76 2.31 22.46
C GLN A 447 -25.19 0.95 22.03
N PRO A 448 -23.84 0.78 22.03
CA PRO A 448 -23.23 -0.53 21.81
C PRO A 448 -23.75 -1.55 22.83
N THR A 449 -24.24 -2.69 22.32
CA THR A 449 -24.82 -3.77 23.12
C THR A 449 -23.76 -4.71 23.69
N VAL A 450 -22.57 -4.72 23.09
CA VAL A 450 -21.40 -5.49 23.51
C VAL A 450 -20.30 -4.50 23.91
N ALA A 451 -19.53 -4.85 24.94
CA ALA A 451 -18.37 -4.06 25.34
C ALA A 451 -17.27 -4.20 24.27
N GLU A 452 -16.78 -3.08 23.79
CA GLU A 452 -15.71 -3.04 22.81
C GLU A 452 -14.36 -3.40 23.43
N THR A 453 -13.53 -4.10 22.67
CA THR A 453 -12.19 -4.51 23.07
C THR A 453 -11.21 -4.20 21.96
N LEU A 454 -9.95 -3.91 22.31
CA LEU A 454 -8.88 -3.85 21.31
C LEU A 454 -8.77 -5.22 20.63
N VAL A 455 -8.67 -5.21 19.30
CA VAL A 455 -8.45 -6.41 18.49
C VAL A 455 -7.00 -6.46 18.01
N ALA A 456 -6.53 -7.63 17.59
CA ALA A 456 -5.20 -7.76 17.01
C ALA A 456 -5.11 -7.00 15.68
N LEU A 457 -3.93 -6.42 15.40
CA LEU A 457 -3.66 -5.77 14.11
C LEU A 457 -3.65 -6.82 13.01
N ASP A 458 -4.20 -6.48 11.86
CA ASP A 458 -4.20 -7.33 10.69
C ASP A 458 -3.00 -7.03 9.78
N PRO A 459 -1.99 -7.90 9.70
CA PRO A 459 -0.90 -7.78 8.74
C PRO A 459 -1.33 -8.20 7.33
N ASN A 460 -2.61 -8.29 7.03
CA ASN A 460 -3.16 -8.64 5.74
C ASN A 460 -2.77 -10.08 5.34
N ASP A 461 -2.04 -10.26 4.22
CA ASP A 461 -1.61 -11.57 3.74
C ASP A 461 -0.10 -11.62 3.44
N SER A 462 0.33 -12.44 2.50
CA SER A 462 1.75 -12.63 2.14
C SER A 462 2.11 -12.01 0.79
N ARG A 463 1.30 -11.06 0.31
CA ARG A 463 1.56 -10.32 -0.93
C ARG A 463 2.96 -9.71 -0.92
N MET A 464 3.56 -9.66 -2.11
CA MET A 464 4.83 -8.97 -2.30
C MET A 464 4.65 -7.50 -1.93
N GLN A 465 5.61 -6.94 -1.20
CA GLN A 465 5.69 -5.52 -0.90
C GLN A 465 6.77 -4.89 -1.81
N GLN A 466 7.38 -3.78 -1.40
CA GLN A 466 8.26 -3.01 -2.28
C GLN A 466 9.36 -3.82 -2.99
N VAL A 467 9.56 -3.52 -4.29
CA VAL A 467 10.58 -4.15 -5.14
C VAL A 467 11.54 -3.10 -5.68
N PHE A 468 12.84 -3.39 -5.60
CA PHE A 468 13.91 -2.55 -6.16
C PHE A 468 14.77 -3.31 -7.15
N PHE A 469 15.17 -2.66 -8.24
CA PHE A 469 16.21 -3.15 -9.12
C PHE A 469 17.41 -2.20 -9.11
N THR A 470 18.57 -2.70 -8.68
CA THR A 470 19.81 -1.90 -8.61
C THR A 470 21.03 -2.81 -8.50
N GLY A 471 22.17 -2.39 -9.06
CA GLY A 471 23.42 -3.15 -9.04
C GLY A 471 23.27 -4.55 -9.64
N ASP A 472 22.48 -4.67 -10.72
CA ASP A 472 22.10 -5.92 -11.37
C ASP A 472 21.41 -6.94 -10.44
N ARG A 473 20.72 -6.47 -9.39
CA ARG A 473 20.00 -7.31 -8.44
C ARG A 473 18.59 -6.82 -8.26
N LEU A 474 17.70 -7.77 -8.03
CA LEU A 474 16.30 -7.53 -7.70
C LEU A 474 16.10 -7.80 -6.21
N TYR A 475 15.57 -6.82 -5.49
CA TYR A 475 15.30 -6.85 -4.07
C TYR A 475 13.79 -6.84 -3.85
N GLY A 476 13.30 -7.68 -2.96
CA GLY A 476 11.89 -7.71 -2.60
C GLY A 476 11.70 -8.16 -1.15
N ALA A 477 10.60 -7.77 -0.54
CA ALA A 477 10.25 -8.17 0.81
C ALA A 477 8.73 -8.41 0.93
N LEU A 478 8.32 -9.20 1.93
CA LEU A 478 6.93 -9.49 2.23
C LEU A 478 6.74 -9.85 3.70
N ASP A 479 5.51 -9.70 4.18
CA ASP A 479 5.10 -10.21 5.48
C ASP A 479 5.01 -11.75 5.44
N THR A 480 5.52 -12.43 6.46
CA THR A 480 5.46 -13.89 6.58
C THR A 480 5.21 -14.34 8.02
N VAL A 481 4.61 -15.50 8.21
CA VAL A 481 4.65 -16.20 9.50
C VAL A 481 6.08 -16.67 9.81
N VAL A 482 6.52 -16.48 11.06
CA VAL A 482 7.76 -17.01 11.64
C VAL A 482 7.48 -17.69 12.97
N ASN A 483 8.34 -18.62 13.38
CA ASN A 483 8.29 -19.24 14.71
C ASN A 483 9.49 -18.81 15.56
N VAL A 484 9.23 -18.10 16.65
CA VAL A 484 10.26 -17.66 17.61
C VAL A 484 10.00 -18.34 18.94
N ALA A 485 10.93 -19.18 19.39
CA ALA A 485 10.83 -19.91 20.65
C ALA A 485 9.50 -20.67 20.84
N GLY A 486 8.96 -21.24 19.76
CA GLY A 486 7.70 -22.00 19.77
C GLY A 486 6.44 -21.15 19.56
N GLN A 487 6.55 -19.82 19.46
CA GLN A 487 5.42 -18.92 19.22
C GLN A 487 5.37 -18.49 17.75
N GLU A 488 4.19 -18.63 17.12
CA GLU A 488 3.95 -18.07 15.78
C GLU A 488 3.64 -16.58 15.90
N GLN A 489 4.28 -15.79 15.04
CA GLN A 489 4.09 -14.34 14.96
C GLN A 489 4.37 -13.85 13.54
N THR A 490 4.06 -12.58 13.27
CA THR A 490 4.36 -11.95 11.99
C THR A 490 5.81 -11.51 11.95
N GLY A 491 6.52 -11.95 10.92
CA GLY A 491 7.86 -11.51 10.57
C GLY A 491 7.92 -11.04 9.12
N ILE A 492 9.13 -10.76 8.66
CA ILE A 492 9.38 -10.30 7.28
C ILE A 492 10.32 -11.28 6.60
N ALA A 493 10.02 -11.69 5.37
CA ALA A 493 10.99 -12.32 4.49
C ALA A 493 11.52 -11.30 3.48
N TYR A 494 12.81 -11.33 3.19
CA TYR A 494 13.40 -10.54 2.12
C TYR A 494 14.26 -11.40 1.20
N TYR A 495 14.38 -10.95 -0.05
CA TYR A 495 15.03 -11.67 -1.12
C TYR A 495 15.93 -10.72 -1.91
N VAL A 496 17.13 -11.20 -2.24
CA VAL A 496 18.07 -10.60 -3.16
C VAL A 496 18.30 -11.62 -4.26
N LEU A 497 17.80 -11.31 -5.45
CA LEU A 497 17.80 -12.19 -6.59
C LEU A 497 18.75 -11.66 -7.66
N ASN A 498 19.37 -12.57 -8.39
CA ASN A 498 20.08 -12.28 -9.63
C ASN A 498 19.14 -12.57 -10.80
N PRO A 499 18.45 -11.56 -11.34
CA PRO A 499 17.55 -11.76 -12.47
C PRO A 499 18.33 -11.96 -13.77
N SER A 500 17.66 -12.54 -14.76
CA SER A 500 18.16 -12.74 -16.11
C SER A 500 17.00 -12.63 -17.08
N VAL A 501 17.25 -12.03 -18.25
CA VAL A 501 16.25 -11.88 -19.30
C VAL A 501 16.86 -12.06 -20.68
N SER A 502 16.10 -12.69 -21.56
CA SER A 502 16.32 -12.76 -23.00
C SER A 502 14.99 -12.47 -23.71
N ALA A 503 14.97 -12.52 -25.05
CA ALA A 503 13.74 -12.24 -25.81
C ALA A 503 12.53 -13.10 -25.42
N ASN A 504 12.77 -14.35 -25.01
CA ASN A 504 11.70 -15.34 -24.79
C ASN A 504 11.70 -15.96 -23.38
N LEU A 505 12.62 -15.55 -22.50
CA LEU A 505 12.79 -16.16 -21.18
C LEU A 505 13.18 -15.11 -20.15
N ALA A 506 12.48 -15.14 -19.02
CA ALA A 506 12.92 -14.53 -17.77
C ALA A 506 13.37 -15.63 -16.80
N GLY A 507 14.23 -15.29 -15.84
CA GLY A 507 14.67 -16.21 -14.81
C GLY A 507 15.36 -15.47 -13.67
N ALA A 508 15.53 -16.14 -12.55
CA ALA A 508 16.23 -15.59 -11.39
C ALA A 508 16.88 -16.72 -10.58
N SER A 509 17.97 -16.39 -9.89
CA SER A 509 18.53 -17.23 -8.83
C SER A 509 18.65 -16.43 -7.53
N VAL A 510 18.52 -17.11 -6.39
CA VAL A 510 18.71 -16.49 -5.08
C VAL A 510 20.19 -16.19 -4.88
N VAL A 511 20.50 -14.94 -4.57
CA VAL A 511 21.83 -14.48 -4.14
C VAL A 511 21.89 -14.46 -2.62
N ARG A 512 20.83 -13.90 -2.01
CA ARG A 512 20.66 -13.86 -0.57
C ARG A 512 19.18 -13.79 -0.24
N GLN A 513 18.82 -14.31 0.92
CA GLN A 513 17.48 -14.18 1.49
C GLN A 513 17.59 -14.28 3.01
N GLY A 514 16.53 -13.93 3.71
CA GLY A 514 16.46 -14.10 5.15
C GLY A 514 15.08 -13.75 5.70
N GLN A 515 14.86 -14.13 6.96
CA GLN A 515 13.65 -13.81 7.71
C GLN A 515 14.02 -12.95 8.92
N LEU A 516 13.24 -11.90 9.15
CA LEU A 516 13.37 -11.00 10.29
C LEU A 516 12.31 -11.38 11.32
N ALA A 517 12.74 -11.60 12.56
CA ALA A 517 11.86 -11.94 13.67
C ALA A 517 12.35 -11.27 14.96
N LEU A 518 11.42 -10.87 15.83
CA LEU A 518 11.72 -10.25 17.13
C LEU A 518 11.05 -11.03 18.25
N ALA A 519 11.78 -11.36 19.30
CA ALA A 519 11.18 -12.06 20.44
C ALA A 519 10.01 -11.25 21.05
N GLY A 520 8.84 -11.89 21.14
CA GLY A 520 7.61 -11.31 21.69
C GLY A 520 6.98 -10.19 20.88
N ASN A 521 7.48 -9.88 19.68
CA ASN A 521 6.98 -8.79 18.83
C ASN A 521 6.96 -9.19 17.37
N SER A 522 5.97 -8.68 16.66
CA SER A 522 5.88 -8.77 15.22
C SER A 522 6.59 -7.61 14.54
N VAL A 523 7.10 -7.86 13.34
CA VAL A 523 7.55 -6.84 12.39
C VAL A 523 6.71 -6.97 11.12
N THR A 524 6.18 -5.86 10.60
CA THR A 524 5.26 -5.91 9.46
C THR A 524 5.35 -4.69 8.52
N ARG A 525 4.76 -4.78 7.33
CA ARG A 525 4.76 -3.74 6.28
C ARG A 525 6.18 -3.41 5.79
N PRO A 526 6.97 -4.40 5.33
CA PRO A 526 8.34 -4.17 4.92
C PRO A 526 8.43 -3.26 3.69
N ALA A 527 9.22 -2.20 3.80
CA ALA A 527 9.64 -1.36 2.69
C ALA A 527 11.15 -1.50 2.50
N ILE A 528 11.57 -2.20 1.44
CA ILE A 528 12.97 -2.48 1.14
C ILE A 528 13.49 -1.51 0.09
N ALA A 529 14.71 -1.01 0.28
CA ALA A 529 15.46 -0.28 -0.73
C ALA A 529 16.96 -0.59 -0.61
N ALA A 530 17.67 -0.48 -1.74
CA ALA A 530 19.11 -0.70 -1.80
C ALA A 530 19.78 0.34 -2.71
N LEU A 531 21.06 0.58 -2.45
CA LEU A 531 21.96 1.36 -3.29
C LEU A 531 22.64 0.45 -4.32
N PRO A 532 23.21 1.00 -5.42
CA PRO A 532 23.94 0.22 -6.43
C PRO A 532 25.13 -0.59 -5.89
N ASN A 533 25.71 -0.16 -4.77
CA ASN A 533 26.78 -0.89 -4.09
C ASN A 533 26.29 -2.12 -3.29
N GLY A 534 24.97 -2.36 -3.24
CA GLY A 534 24.32 -3.48 -2.58
C GLY A 534 24.06 -3.28 -1.09
N LYS A 535 24.33 -2.11 -0.51
CA LYS A 535 23.88 -1.77 0.85
C LYS A 535 22.43 -1.30 0.82
N GLY A 536 21.65 -1.63 1.84
CA GLY A 536 20.25 -1.23 1.88
C GLY A 536 19.66 -1.25 3.28
N VAL A 537 18.39 -0.87 3.36
CA VAL A 537 17.58 -0.93 4.57
C VAL A 537 16.22 -1.54 4.28
N ILE A 538 15.61 -2.13 5.30
CA ILE A 538 14.21 -2.56 5.30
C ILE A 538 13.54 -1.82 6.45
N GLY A 539 12.63 -0.89 6.14
CA GLY A 539 11.75 -0.23 7.11
C GLY A 539 10.50 -1.07 7.40
N PHE A 540 9.96 -0.99 8.60
CA PHE A 540 8.77 -1.75 9.03
C PHE A 540 8.15 -1.17 10.31
N THR A 541 6.92 -1.57 10.61
CA THR A 541 6.31 -1.38 11.94
C THR A 541 6.73 -2.50 12.89
N VAL A 542 7.04 -2.17 14.15
CA VAL A 542 7.20 -3.10 15.27
C VAL A 542 5.98 -3.01 16.20
N ALA A 543 5.31 -4.13 16.49
CA ALA A 543 4.20 -4.18 17.45
C ALA A 543 4.13 -5.53 18.16
N GLY A 544 3.75 -5.55 19.44
CA GLY A 544 3.64 -6.82 20.18
C GLY A 544 3.57 -6.63 21.69
N ALA A 545 4.18 -7.56 22.43
CA ALA A 545 4.02 -7.64 23.88
C ALA A 545 4.57 -6.42 24.64
N ASP A 546 5.70 -5.86 24.21
CA ASP A 546 6.36 -4.72 24.87
C ASP A 546 6.34 -3.43 24.03
N HIS A 547 5.95 -3.50 22.75
CA HIS A 547 5.83 -2.35 21.83
C HIS A 547 4.39 -2.09 21.41
N TYR A 548 3.96 -0.84 21.57
CA TYR A 548 2.90 -0.27 20.74
C TYR A 548 3.40 -0.16 19.29
N PRO A 549 2.52 0.04 18.29
CA PRO A 549 2.97 0.20 16.91
C PRO A 549 4.03 1.30 16.77
N SER A 550 5.25 0.90 16.44
CA SER A 550 6.48 1.70 16.48
C SER A 550 7.19 1.65 15.13
N ALA A 551 7.84 2.74 14.73
CA ALA A 551 8.63 2.78 13.50
C ALA A 551 10.02 2.16 13.71
N GLY A 552 10.37 1.16 12.89
CA GLY A 552 11.65 0.46 12.97
C GLY A 552 12.26 0.13 11.62
N TYR A 553 13.54 -0.25 11.64
CA TYR A 553 14.25 -0.68 10.44
C TYR A 553 15.40 -1.62 10.76
N ILE A 554 15.97 -2.22 9.73
CA ILE A 554 17.24 -2.96 9.79
C ILE A 554 18.09 -2.68 8.55
N HIS A 555 19.41 -2.67 8.72
CA HIS A 555 20.34 -2.67 7.60
C HIS A 555 20.47 -4.05 7.00
N PHE A 556 20.78 -4.11 5.71
CA PHE A 556 21.21 -5.33 5.08
C PHE A 556 22.18 -5.03 3.94
N SER A 557 22.86 -6.07 3.44
CA SER A 557 23.60 -5.97 2.19
C SER A 557 23.34 -7.16 1.29
N ARG A 558 23.58 -7.00 -0.02
CA ARG A 558 23.57 -8.09 -1.00
C ARG A 558 24.41 -9.29 -0.54
N ASP A 559 25.60 -9.02 0.00
CA ASP A 559 26.62 -10.04 0.25
C ASP A 559 26.54 -10.65 1.66
N GLN A 560 25.98 -9.93 2.66
CA GLN A 560 25.85 -10.42 4.04
C GLN A 560 24.40 -10.61 4.51
N GLY A 561 23.41 -10.16 3.74
CA GLY A 561 22.04 -10.05 4.21
C GLY A 561 22.00 -9.13 5.44
N HIS A 562 21.16 -9.48 6.41
CA HIS A 562 21.03 -8.79 7.70
C HIS A 562 21.94 -9.37 8.80
N ARG A 563 22.86 -10.29 8.47
CA ARG A 563 23.67 -10.99 9.50
C ARG A 563 24.56 -10.00 10.24
N GLY A 564 24.51 -10.04 11.57
CA GLY A 564 25.26 -9.14 12.44
C GLY A 564 24.61 -7.77 12.67
N GLU A 565 23.47 -7.51 12.03
CA GLU A 565 22.66 -6.32 12.28
C GLU A 565 21.60 -6.61 13.35
N SER A 566 21.10 -5.54 13.97
CA SER A 566 20.03 -5.56 14.96
C SER A 566 18.85 -4.73 14.43
N VAL A 567 17.63 -5.04 14.85
CA VAL A 567 16.52 -4.14 14.62
C VAL A 567 16.74 -2.83 15.38
N LYS A 568 16.54 -1.72 14.67
CA LYS A 568 16.60 -0.36 15.21
C LYS A 568 15.19 0.19 15.32
N VAL A 569 14.77 0.64 16.51
CA VAL A 569 13.48 1.32 16.70
C VAL A 569 13.70 2.83 16.62
N ILE A 570 13.26 3.47 15.54
CA ILE A 570 13.47 4.91 15.32
C ILE A 570 12.55 5.75 16.20
N ALA A 571 11.29 5.33 16.32
CA ALA A 571 10.30 5.99 17.16
C ALA A 571 9.42 4.94 17.84
N ASN A 572 9.33 5.00 19.16
CA ASN A 572 8.40 4.16 19.91
C ASN A 572 6.99 4.69 19.76
N GLY A 573 6.04 3.79 19.49
CA GLY A 573 4.61 4.09 19.60
C GLY A 573 4.23 4.45 21.02
N LEU A 574 3.27 5.37 21.17
CA LEU A 574 2.84 5.88 22.46
C LEU A 574 1.55 5.23 23.01
N GLY A 575 0.77 4.57 22.15
CA GLY A 575 -0.47 3.89 22.52
C GLY A 575 -0.88 2.79 21.54
N PRO A 576 -1.91 2.00 21.84
CA PRO A 576 -2.45 1.01 20.92
C PRO A 576 -3.09 1.68 19.70
N ASP A 577 -3.28 0.90 18.65
CA ASP A 577 -4.25 1.21 17.59
C ASP A 577 -5.66 1.27 18.23
N ASP A 578 -6.32 2.42 18.10
CA ASP A 578 -7.60 2.74 18.74
C ASP A 578 -8.52 3.43 17.73
N GLU A 579 -8.86 2.67 16.69
CA GLU A 579 -9.53 3.16 15.48
C GLU A 579 -10.89 2.51 15.26
N PHE A 580 -11.73 3.14 14.44
CA PHE A 580 -13.15 2.80 14.35
C PHE A 580 -13.38 1.42 13.73
N GLY A 581 -12.57 0.96 12.78
CA GLY A 581 -12.76 -0.37 12.19
C GLY A 581 -12.44 -1.50 13.16
N SER A 582 -11.80 -1.22 14.29
CA SER A 582 -11.58 -2.18 15.38
C SER A 582 -12.83 -2.49 16.22
N TYR A 583 -13.97 -1.80 16.01
CA TYR A 583 -15.10 -1.86 16.94
C TYR A 583 -16.43 -2.26 16.30
N ASN A 584 -17.22 -3.04 17.05
CA ASN A 584 -18.54 -3.55 16.62
C ASN A 584 -19.56 -2.43 16.46
N ALA A 585 -19.42 -1.37 17.25
CA ALA A 585 -20.19 -0.14 17.21
C ALA A 585 -20.20 0.49 15.81
N PHE A 586 -19.14 0.24 15.05
CA PHE A 586 -19.05 0.67 13.68
C PHE A 586 -19.40 -0.52 12.78
N GLY A 587 -18.80 -1.71 12.88
CA GLY A 587 -19.03 -2.77 11.89
C GLY A 587 -18.54 -4.14 12.31
N THR A 588 -18.05 -4.96 11.36
CA THR A 588 -17.31 -6.18 11.72
C THR A 588 -15.88 -5.79 12.09
N PRO A 589 -15.42 -6.03 13.33
CA PRO A 589 -14.10 -5.60 13.78
C PRO A 589 -12.94 -6.14 12.94
N ARG A 590 -12.10 -5.25 12.43
CA ARG A 590 -10.83 -5.53 11.76
C ARG A 590 -9.91 -4.31 11.90
N SER A 591 -8.88 -4.40 12.73
CA SER A 591 -7.82 -3.38 12.83
C SER A 591 -6.88 -3.53 11.63
N ARG A 592 -7.14 -2.80 10.54
CA ARG A 592 -6.19 -2.78 9.41
C ARG A 592 -5.05 -1.83 9.74
N TRP A 593 -3.85 -2.38 9.91
CA TRP A 593 -2.64 -1.63 10.22
C TRP A 593 -1.84 -1.40 8.94
N GLY A 594 -2.22 -0.38 8.17
CA GLY A 594 -1.67 -0.15 6.83
C GLY A 594 -2.05 -1.27 5.87
N ASP A 595 -1.82 -1.08 4.57
CA ASP A 595 -1.57 -2.23 3.71
C ASP A 595 -0.13 -2.29 3.17
N TYR A 596 0.63 -1.20 3.17
CA TYR A 596 2.04 -1.17 2.72
C TYR A 596 2.83 0.03 3.26
N GLY A 597 4.15 -0.17 3.45
CA GLY A 597 5.11 0.90 3.73
C GLY A 597 5.83 1.38 2.47
N ALA A 598 6.64 2.43 2.58
CA ALA A 598 7.42 2.94 1.44
C ALA A 598 8.85 3.34 1.79
N ALA A 599 9.76 3.09 0.85
CA ALA A 599 11.15 3.48 0.87
C ALA A 599 11.57 4.14 -0.46
N ALA A 600 12.52 5.06 -0.42
CA ALA A 600 13.02 5.75 -1.61
C ALA A 600 14.52 6.00 -1.52
N VAL A 601 15.24 5.92 -2.64
CA VAL A 601 16.67 6.23 -2.73
C VAL A 601 16.85 7.69 -3.16
N ASP A 602 17.66 8.45 -2.41
CA ASP A 602 18.02 9.83 -2.72
C ASP A 602 19.55 10.01 -2.62
N GLY A 603 20.23 9.78 -3.75
CA GLY A 603 21.69 9.77 -3.81
C GLY A 603 22.26 8.55 -3.08
N ASN A 604 22.97 8.80 -1.98
CA ASN A 604 23.55 7.75 -1.13
C ASN A 604 22.70 7.46 0.12
N ASP A 605 21.58 8.17 0.29
CA ASP A 605 20.70 8.00 1.43
C ASP A 605 19.46 7.20 1.03
N ILE A 606 18.88 6.49 2.00
CA ILE A 606 17.58 5.86 1.86
C ILE A 606 16.59 6.52 2.80
N TRP A 607 15.45 6.91 2.26
CA TRP A 607 14.28 7.35 2.99
C TRP A 607 13.37 6.17 3.25
N ILE A 608 12.81 6.10 4.46
CA ILE A 608 11.73 5.18 4.81
C ILE A 608 10.60 5.96 5.47
N ALA A 609 9.36 5.51 5.25
CA ALA A 609 8.19 5.96 5.96
C ALA A 609 7.47 4.74 6.54
N ASN A 610 7.26 4.77 7.86
CA ASN A 610 6.63 3.69 8.60
C ASN A 610 5.47 4.22 9.42
N GLU A 611 4.36 3.52 9.37
CA GLU A 611 3.22 3.78 10.24
C GLU A 611 3.56 3.51 11.69
N TYR A 612 3.05 4.35 12.59
CA TYR A 612 3.21 4.20 14.03
C TYR A 612 2.14 5.00 14.78
N ILE A 613 2.05 4.80 16.10
CA ILE A 613 1.16 5.62 16.95
C ILE A 613 1.96 6.74 17.61
N ALA A 614 1.83 7.96 17.10
CA ALA A 614 2.57 9.14 17.56
C ALA A 614 2.14 9.71 18.91
N HIS A 615 1.00 9.28 19.44
CA HIS A 615 0.39 9.91 20.61
C HIS A 615 -0.46 8.93 21.43
N ALA A 616 -0.72 9.30 22.68
CA ALA A 616 -1.69 8.62 23.51
C ALA A 616 -2.35 9.63 24.44
N CYS A 617 -3.59 9.34 24.81
CA CYS A 617 -4.36 10.18 25.71
C CYS A 617 -5.35 9.34 26.51
N THR A 618 -5.72 9.84 27.68
CA THR A 618 -6.74 9.24 28.55
C THR A 618 -8.15 9.58 28.05
N LEU A 619 -9.16 8.82 28.49
CA LEU A 619 -10.56 9.15 28.24
C LEU A 619 -10.91 10.58 28.71
N ALA A 620 -10.35 11.03 29.84
CA ALA A 620 -10.59 12.38 30.35
C ALA A 620 -10.06 13.48 29.40
N GLN A 621 -8.87 13.28 28.82
CA GLN A 621 -8.32 14.21 27.82
C GLN A 621 -9.08 14.16 26.49
N TYR A 622 -9.53 12.97 26.09
CA TYR A 622 -10.34 12.79 24.89
C TYR A 622 -11.71 13.46 25.02
N THR A 623 -12.37 13.30 26.17
CA THR A 623 -13.72 13.84 26.43
C THR A 623 -13.73 15.25 26.99
N ASP A 624 -12.57 15.90 27.13
CA ASP A 624 -12.50 17.30 27.51
C ASP A 624 -13.29 18.12 26.46
N PRO A 625 -14.30 18.91 26.88
CA PRO A 625 -15.06 19.75 25.97
C PRO A 625 -14.21 20.71 25.15
N ALA A 626 -13.03 21.11 25.65
CA ALA A 626 -12.07 21.92 24.90
C ALA A 626 -11.27 21.11 23.87
N ALA A 627 -11.11 19.80 24.07
CA ALA A 627 -10.41 18.90 23.16
C ALA A 627 -11.32 18.35 22.06
N LEU A 628 -12.64 18.35 22.22
CA LEU A 628 -13.60 17.92 21.18
C LEU A 628 -13.26 16.54 20.57
N LEU A 629 -12.87 15.57 21.40
CA LEU A 629 -12.44 14.22 20.99
C LEU A 629 -11.12 14.15 20.19
N SER A 630 -10.32 15.23 20.16
CA SER A 630 -9.04 15.29 19.45
C SER A 630 -7.81 15.07 20.34
N CYS A 631 -8.00 14.93 21.65
CA CYS A 631 -6.92 14.88 22.65
C CYS A 631 -5.96 16.08 22.59
N GLY A 632 -6.49 17.29 22.39
CA GLY A 632 -5.68 18.50 22.28
C GLY A 632 -4.99 18.62 20.92
N GLY A 633 -5.60 18.07 19.87
CA GLY A 633 -5.14 18.15 18.49
C GLY A 633 -4.09 17.11 18.10
N THR A 634 -3.97 16.01 18.84
CA THR A 634 -3.06 14.92 18.48
C THR A 634 -3.74 13.84 17.64
N ARG A 635 -5.07 13.79 17.65
CA ARG A 635 -5.88 12.79 16.93
C ARG A 635 -7.19 13.38 16.43
N VAL A 636 -7.96 12.55 15.73
CA VAL A 636 -9.40 12.79 15.51
C VAL A 636 -10.23 11.79 16.27
N ALA A 637 -11.55 12.01 16.30
CA ALA A 637 -12.47 11.21 17.08
C ALA A 637 -12.35 9.71 16.79
N LEU A 638 -12.16 9.33 15.52
CA LEU A 638 -12.30 7.95 15.08
C LEU A 638 -11.00 7.19 14.79
N THR A 639 -9.85 7.85 14.67
CA THR A 639 -8.58 7.22 14.27
C THR A 639 -7.40 7.85 15.00
N ASN A 640 -6.23 7.18 15.02
CA ASN A 640 -5.04 7.65 15.73
C ASN A 640 -3.69 7.30 15.08
N TRP A 641 -3.67 6.72 13.89
CA TRP A 641 -2.45 6.45 13.14
C TRP A 641 -1.67 7.73 12.77
N ALA A 642 -0.35 7.56 12.61
CA ALA A 642 0.60 8.56 12.11
C ALA A 642 1.72 7.86 11.33
N THR A 643 2.56 8.64 10.64
CA THR A 643 3.76 8.11 9.98
C THR A 643 5.03 8.73 10.55
N ARG A 644 6.12 7.95 10.46
CA ARG A 644 7.47 8.39 10.80
C ARG A 644 8.34 8.33 9.56
N ILE A 645 8.81 9.49 9.10
CA ILE A 645 9.73 9.59 7.95
C ILE A 645 11.16 9.71 8.47
N SER A 646 12.06 8.89 7.93
CA SER A 646 13.47 8.88 8.34
C SER A 646 14.42 8.73 7.15
N ARG A 647 15.52 9.49 7.18
CA ARG A 647 16.65 9.38 6.23
C ARG A 647 17.79 8.63 6.89
N ILE A 648 18.29 7.61 6.21
CA ILE A 648 19.30 6.69 6.73
C ILE A 648 20.46 6.58 5.73
N GLU A 649 21.69 6.62 6.25
CA GLU A 649 22.90 6.23 5.52
C GLU A 649 23.12 4.70 5.63
N PRO A 650 23.00 3.90 4.55
CA PRO A 650 22.99 2.43 4.65
C PRO A 650 24.30 1.73 5.05
#